data_AF-A0A061EPI6-F1
#
_entry.id   AF-A0A061EPI6-F1
#
_cell.length_a   1.000
_cell.length_b   1.000
_cell.length_c   1.000
_cell.angle_alpha   90.00
_cell.angle_beta   90.00
_cell.angle_gamma   90.00
#
_symmetry.space_group_name_H-M   'P 1'
#
loop_
_entity.id
_entity.type
_entity.pdbx_description
1 polymer ?
#
loop_
_entity_poly.entity_id
_entity_poly.type
_entity_poly.pdbx_seq_one_letter_code
_entity_poly.pdbx_strand_id
1 'polypeptide(L)'
;MPNTMRDRIQDTLSAYRNELVSLLSRYVALGKGILQSHHLIDELIKSVKEDEAMQKLRDSPFFKVLESAQEAIVLPPFVAIAVRPRPGVWEYVRVNVYELSVDHLSVPEYLRFKEELVDGGCNDSYVLELDFEPFNANFPRPTRSTSIGNGVQFLNRHLSSIMFRNKESLEPLLDFLRAHKHDGHVMMLNDRIQNIPKLQFALARAAEYLSKLPSETPYTEFEFDLQGMGFERGWGDTTQRVSETMHLLLDILHAPDPSTLETFLGRIPMVFNVVIVSPHGFFGQANVLGLPDTGGQIVYILDQVRALENEMLLRKQKQGLDVIPKILIVTRLIPDAKGTTCNQRLERISGTEHTHILRVPFRTENGILRKWISRFDVWPYLETFAEDASNEIAAELQGVPDLIIGNYSDGNLVASLLSYKLGITQCNIAHALEKTKYPDSDIYWRKYEDKYHFASQFTADLIAMNSADFIITSTYQEIAGSKNNVGQYESHTAFTLPGLYRVVHGIDVFDPKFNIVSPGADMCIYFPYSDKERRLTALHGSIEELLYDPEQNDEHVGILSDRSKPIIFSMARLDRVKNLTGLVECYGKSSRLRELVNLVIVGGYMDVKKSRDREEMSEIEKMHDLIKQYNLHGQFRWIRAQMNRARNGELYRYIADTKGAFVQPAFYEAFGLTVVEAMTCGLPTFATCHGGPAEIIEHGISGFHVDPYHPDQVAASMIDFFERCQNDPSCWDKISDGALQRIYERFSIA
;
A
#
# COMPACT_ATOMS: atom_id res chain seq x y z
N MET A 1 -0.55 -16.24 -35.28
CA MET A 1 -0.19 -16.32 -33.85
C MET A 1 0.55 -15.04 -33.50
N PRO A 2 0.39 -14.46 -32.30
CA PRO A 2 1.28 -13.37 -31.89
C PRO A 2 2.72 -13.92 -31.86
N ASN A 3 3.70 -13.22 -32.45
CA ASN A 3 5.12 -13.58 -32.28
C ASN A 3 5.43 -13.64 -30.78
N THR A 4 5.83 -14.81 -30.28
CA THR A 4 6.26 -15.01 -28.89
C THR A 4 7.53 -14.21 -28.60
N MET A 5 7.88 -13.93 -27.34
CA MET A 5 9.12 -13.21 -27.04
C MET A 5 10.35 -13.97 -27.53
N ARG A 6 10.30 -15.31 -27.47
CA ARG A 6 11.30 -16.20 -28.06
C ARG A 6 11.52 -15.90 -29.54
N ASP A 7 10.44 -15.83 -30.32
CA ASP A 7 10.53 -15.55 -31.77
C ASP A 7 11.17 -14.18 -32.02
N ARG A 8 10.80 -13.15 -31.24
CA ARG A 8 11.38 -11.80 -31.37
C ARG A 8 12.87 -11.76 -31.06
N ILE A 9 13.31 -12.47 -30.01
CA ILE A 9 14.73 -12.55 -29.64
C ILE A 9 15.49 -13.36 -30.69
N GLN A 10 14.92 -14.45 -31.20
CA GLN A 10 15.51 -15.27 -32.26
C GLN A 10 15.66 -14.50 -33.60
N ASP A 11 14.63 -13.73 -33.97
CA ASP A 11 14.64 -12.86 -35.14
C ASP A 11 15.72 -11.77 -35.01
N THR A 12 15.85 -11.19 -33.80
CA THR A 12 16.90 -10.20 -33.51
C THR A 12 18.29 -10.82 -33.56
N LEU A 13 18.50 -12.00 -32.97
CA LEU A 13 19.76 -12.74 -33.06
C LEU A 13 20.18 -12.99 -34.51
N SER A 14 19.20 -13.23 -35.39
CA SER A 14 19.46 -13.44 -36.82
C SER A 14 19.84 -12.14 -37.54
N ALA A 15 19.26 -11.00 -37.16
CA ALA A 15 19.45 -9.70 -37.80
C ALA A 15 20.64 -8.88 -37.25
N TYR A 16 20.95 -9.00 -35.96
CA TYR A 16 21.94 -8.19 -35.22
C TYR A 16 22.91 -9.08 -34.43
N ARG A 17 23.34 -10.18 -35.06
CA ARG A 17 24.09 -11.26 -34.40
C ARG A 17 25.31 -10.77 -33.64
N ASN A 18 26.15 -9.96 -34.28
CA ASN A 18 27.45 -9.55 -33.71
C ASN A 18 27.25 -8.59 -32.54
N GLU A 19 26.33 -7.64 -32.68
CA GLU A 19 25.98 -6.65 -31.68
C GLU A 19 25.37 -7.32 -30.44
N LEU A 20 24.47 -8.28 -30.65
CA LEU A 20 23.81 -8.98 -29.56
C LEU A 20 24.76 -9.97 -28.85
N VAL A 21 25.62 -10.68 -29.58
CA VAL A 21 26.71 -11.48 -28.98
C VAL A 21 27.63 -10.59 -28.14
N SER A 22 27.98 -9.41 -28.64
CA SER A 22 28.84 -8.46 -27.93
C SER A 22 28.21 -8.04 -26.60
N LEU A 23 26.93 -7.64 -26.61
CA LEU A 23 26.20 -7.27 -25.40
C LEU A 23 26.06 -8.43 -24.40
N LEU A 24 25.62 -9.60 -24.87
CA LEU A 24 25.44 -10.78 -24.01
C LEU A 24 26.78 -11.27 -23.44
N SER A 25 27.87 -11.18 -24.21
CA SER A 25 29.21 -11.49 -23.73
C SER A 25 29.68 -10.52 -22.64
N ARG A 26 29.29 -9.23 -22.73
CA ARG A 26 29.55 -8.26 -21.66
C ARG A 26 28.81 -8.65 -20.38
N TYR A 27 27.54 -9.05 -20.46
CA TYR A 27 26.80 -9.56 -19.30
C TYR A 27 27.48 -10.79 -18.68
N VAL A 28 27.89 -11.75 -19.52
CA VAL A 28 28.62 -12.94 -19.06
C VAL A 28 29.97 -12.57 -18.43
N ALA A 29 30.65 -11.55 -18.95
CA ALA A 29 31.93 -11.07 -18.42
C ALA A 29 31.83 -10.40 -17.05
N LEU A 30 30.64 -9.92 -16.65
CA LEU A 30 30.39 -9.45 -15.28
C LEU A 30 30.41 -10.59 -14.25
N GLY A 31 30.37 -11.85 -14.71
CA GLY A 31 30.42 -13.05 -13.87
C GLY A 31 29.04 -13.57 -13.48
N LYS A 32 29.03 -14.56 -12.58
CA LYS A 32 27.78 -15.14 -12.05
C LYS A 32 27.06 -14.11 -11.17
N GLY A 33 25.81 -13.81 -11.49
CA GLY A 33 25.03 -12.85 -10.70
C GLY A 33 23.65 -12.54 -11.27
N ILE A 34 22.97 -11.61 -10.61
CA ILE A 34 21.70 -11.04 -11.04
C ILE A 34 21.97 -9.63 -11.58
N LEU A 35 21.49 -9.36 -12.79
CA LEU A 35 21.46 -8.05 -13.39
C LEU A 35 20.05 -7.49 -13.30
N GLN A 36 19.90 -6.38 -12.59
CA GLN A 36 18.65 -5.64 -12.48
C GLN A 36 18.38 -4.87 -13.80
N SER A 37 17.13 -4.46 -14.03
CA SER A 37 16.73 -3.75 -15.25
C SER A 37 17.64 -2.56 -15.62
N HIS A 38 18.01 -1.72 -14.64
CA HIS A 38 18.92 -0.60 -14.88
C HIS A 38 20.32 -1.04 -15.33
N HIS A 39 20.89 -2.11 -14.75
CA HIS A 39 22.18 -2.67 -15.19
C HIS A 39 22.15 -3.13 -16.66
N LEU A 40 21.03 -3.72 -17.09
CA LEU A 40 20.86 -4.17 -18.49
C LEU A 40 20.86 -2.98 -19.46
N ILE A 41 20.14 -1.92 -19.10
CA ILE A 41 20.03 -0.71 -19.93
C ILE A 41 21.35 0.08 -19.92
N ASP A 42 21.97 0.24 -18.75
CA ASP A 42 23.20 1.00 -18.58
C ASP A 42 24.37 0.40 -19.37
N GLU A 43 24.52 -0.92 -19.34
CA GLU A 43 25.57 -1.60 -20.11
C GLU A 43 25.32 -1.49 -21.62
N LEU A 44 24.05 -1.51 -22.07
CA LEU A 44 23.73 -1.20 -23.45
C LEU A 44 24.11 0.25 -23.80
N ILE A 45 23.72 1.24 -22.99
CA ILE A 45 24.05 2.65 -23.21
C ILE A 45 25.57 2.86 -23.25
N LYS A 46 26.30 2.18 -22.37
CA LYS A 46 27.75 2.20 -22.35
C LYS A 46 28.34 1.58 -23.62
N SER A 47 27.82 0.43 -24.06
CA SER A 47 28.26 -0.21 -25.30
C SER A 47 28.04 0.66 -26.53
N VAL A 48 26.95 1.46 -26.57
CA VAL A 48 26.66 2.44 -27.62
C VAL A 48 27.67 3.59 -27.63
N LYS A 49 28.16 4.01 -26.46
CA LYS A 49 29.22 5.04 -26.38
C LYS A 49 30.59 4.52 -26.85
N GLU A 50 30.82 3.22 -26.73
CA GLU A 50 32.09 2.58 -27.10
C GLU A 50 32.13 2.13 -28.57
N ASP A 51 30.98 1.75 -29.15
CA ASP A 51 30.85 1.26 -30.52
C ASP A 51 29.55 1.79 -31.16
N GLU A 52 29.68 2.67 -32.15
CA GLU A 52 28.54 3.22 -32.90
C GLU A 52 27.71 2.14 -33.60
N ALA A 53 28.26 0.95 -33.90
CA ALA A 53 27.47 -0.15 -34.45
C ALA A 53 26.36 -0.62 -33.49
N MET A 54 26.57 -0.49 -32.17
CA MET A 54 25.58 -0.83 -31.14
C MET A 54 24.37 0.11 -31.15
N GLN A 55 24.47 1.29 -31.79
CA GLN A 55 23.33 2.18 -31.99
C GLN A 55 22.21 1.47 -32.78
N LYS A 56 22.58 0.60 -33.73
CA LYS A 56 21.60 -0.21 -34.48
C LYS A 56 20.82 -1.18 -33.60
N LEU A 57 21.45 -1.73 -32.56
CA LEU A 57 20.80 -2.61 -31.59
C LEU A 57 19.88 -1.82 -30.66
N ARG A 58 20.30 -0.62 -30.24
CA ARG A 58 19.46 0.31 -29.46
C ARG A 58 18.20 0.74 -30.22
N ASP A 59 18.31 0.93 -31.52
CA ASP A 59 17.17 1.30 -32.38
C ASP A 59 16.35 0.06 -32.84
N SER A 60 16.78 -1.15 -32.45
CA SER A 60 16.14 -2.41 -32.83
C SER A 60 14.95 -2.78 -31.93
N PRO A 61 14.08 -3.73 -32.37
CA PRO A 61 13.02 -4.28 -31.52
C PRO A 61 13.52 -4.92 -30.21
N PHE A 62 14.79 -5.34 -30.14
CA PHE A 62 15.37 -5.95 -28.94
C PHE A 62 15.59 -4.96 -27.81
N PHE A 63 15.79 -3.67 -28.11
CA PHE A 63 15.81 -2.65 -27.06
C PHE A 63 14.50 -2.65 -26.28
N LYS A 64 13.35 -2.81 -26.94
CA LYS A 64 12.04 -2.93 -26.26
C LYS A 64 11.93 -4.19 -25.40
N VAL A 65 12.65 -5.25 -25.75
CA VAL A 65 12.74 -6.47 -24.92
C VAL A 65 13.56 -6.17 -23.66
N LEU A 66 14.68 -5.46 -23.78
CA LEU A 66 15.46 -5.03 -22.63
C LEU A 66 14.71 -4.02 -21.75
N GLU A 67 13.97 -3.07 -22.33
CA GLU A 67 13.11 -2.14 -21.59
C GLU A 67 12.00 -2.84 -20.80
N SER A 68 11.57 -4.01 -21.26
CA SER A 68 10.58 -4.85 -20.55
C SER A 68 11.21 -5.93 -19.68
N ALA A 69 12.54 -6.10 -19.73
CA ALA A 69 13.25 -7.04 -18.88
C ALA A 69 13.32 -6.48 -17.45
N GLN A 70 12.86 -7.29 -16.49
CA GLN A 70 12.85 -6.92 -15.08
C GLN A 70 14.18 -7.32 -14.41
N GLU A 71 14.68 -8.50 -14.76
CA GLU A 71 15.96 -9.01 -14.29
C GLU A 71 16.55 -9.99 -15.31
N ALA A 72 17.86 -10.19 -15.26
CA ALA A 72 18.55 -11.28 -15.94
C ALA A 72 19.48 -12.03 -14.98
N ILE A 73 19.44 -13.35 -15.06
CA ILE A 73 20.27 -14.27 -14.28
C ILE A 73 21.40 -14.74 -15.18
N VAL A 74 22.64 -14.54 -14.74
CA VAL A 74 23.83 -14.90 -15.50
C VAL A 74 24.49 -16.12 -14.86
N LEU A 75 24.47 -17.25 -15.57
CA LEU A 75 25.22 -18.46 -15.25
C LEU A 75 25.97 -18.90 -16.51
N PRO A 76 27.24 -18.51 -16.69
CA PRO A 76 27.97 -18.73 -17.94
C PRO A 76 27.90 -20.21 -18.40
N PRO A 77 27.57 -20.49 -19.67
CA PRO A 77 27.41 -19.55 -20.80
C PRO A 77 25.99 -18.97 -21.00
N PHE A 78 25.08 -19.17 -20.04
CA PHE A 78 23.68 -18.82 -20.15
C PHE A 78 23.32 -17.47 -19.52
N VAL A 79 22.40 -16.77 -20.18
CA VAL A 79 21.71 -15.58 -19.64
C VAL A 79 20.21 -15.85 -19.69
N ALA A 80 19.56 -15.96 -18.54
CA ALA A 80 18.11 -16.12 -18.44
C ALA A 80 17.45 -14.79 -18.11
N ILE A 81 16.56 -14.31 -18.96
CA ILE A 81 15.92 -12.99 -18.89
C ILE A 81 14.45 -13.17 -18.53
N ALA A 82 14.01 -12.51 -17.46
CA ALA A 82 12.60 -12.38 -17.13
C ALA A 82 12.03 -11.14 -17.81
N VAL A 83 11.18 -11.35 -18.81
CA VAL A 83 10.57 -10.29 -19.62
C VAL A 83 9.14 -10.09 -19.18
N ARG A 84 8.74 -8.82 -18.99
CA ARG A 84 7.41 -8.41 -18.58
C ARG A 84 6.80 -7.47 -19.62
N PRO A 85 6.18 -7.99 -20.70
CA PRO A 85 5.71 -7.15 -21.82
C PRO A 85 4.59 -6.17 -21.42
N ARG A 86 3.80 -6.54 -20.42
CA ARG A 86 2.73 -5.72 -19.84
C ARG A 86 2.45 -6.17 -18.39
N PRO A 87 1.80 -5.33 -17.57
CA PRO A 87 1.43 -5.72 -16.22
C PRO A 87 0.63 -7.02 -16.15
N GLY A 88 1.09 -7.93 -15.30
CA GLY A 88 0.53 -9.26 -15.08
C GLY A 88 0.93 -10.31 -16.11
N VAL A 89 1.81 -10.01 -17.06
CA VAL A 89 2.25 -10.97 -18.09
C VAL A 89 3.76 -11.08 -18.11
N TRP A 90 4.22 -12.32 -17.97
CA TRP A 90 5.61 -12.69 -17.86
C TRP A 90 5.98 -13.74 -18.89
N GLU A 91 7.16 -13.59 -19.47
CA GLU A 91 7.79 -14.58 -20.34
C GLU A 91 9.24 -14.74 -19.90
N TYR A 92 9.71 -15.98 -19.80
CA TYR A 92 11.06 -16.29 -19.35
C TYR A 92 11.84 -16.92 -20.49
N VAL A 93 13.00 -16.35 -20.81
CA VAL A 93 13.80 -16.76 -21.95
C VAL A 93 15.24 -16.97 -21.54
N ARG A 94 15.86 -18.07 -21.96
CA ARG A 94 17.28 -18.34 -21.76
C ARG A 94 18.03 -18.29 -23.08
N VAL A 95 19.15 -17.58 -23.08
CA VAL A 95 20.05 -17.49 -24.23
C VAL A 95 21.38 -18.14 -23.90
N ASN A 96 21.85 -19.06 -24.74
CA ASN A 96 23.23 -19.54 -24.71
C ASN A 96 24.10 -18.58 -25.55
N VAL A 97 25.03 -17.86 -24.92
CA VAL A 97 25.80 -16.81 -25.60
C VAL A 97 26.76 -17.38 -26.64
N TYR A 98 27.22 -18.62 -26.49
CA TYR A 98 28.17 -19.23 -27.41
C TYR A 98 27.49 -19.96 -28.58
N GLU A 99 26.39 -20.66 -28.30
CA GLU A 99 25.63 -21.39 -29.33
C GLU A 99 24.58 -20.51 -30.03
N LEU A 100 24.22 -19.37 -29.43
CA LEU A 100 23.17 -18.45 -29.88
C LEU A 100 21.79 -19.13 -30.03
N SER A 101 21.53 -20.11 -29.17
CA SER A 101 20.24 -20.75 -29.00
C SER A 101 19.38 -19.98 -27.99
N VAL A 102 18.07 -19.93 -28.26
CA VAL A 102 17.06 -19.29 -27.42
C VAL A 102 16.00 -20.31 -27.00
N ASP A 103 15.93 -20.55 -25.70
CA ASP A 103 14.96 -21.44 -25.08
C ASP A 103 13.90 -20.62 -24.34
N HIS A 104 12.64 -21.02 -24.47
CA HIS A 104 11.58 -20.54 -23.59
C HIS A 104 11.62 -21.37 -22.30
N LEU A 105 11.55 -20.73 -21.13
CA LEU A 105 11.49 -21.39 -19.83
C LEU A 105 10.08 -21.29 -19.26
N SER A 106 9.61 -22.37 -18.65
CA SER A 106 8.50 -22.31 -17.70
C SER A 106 8.93 -21.60 -16.41
N VAL A 107 7.96 -21.16 -15.60
CA VAL A 107 8.24 -20.53 -14.29
C VAL A 107 9.11 -21.44 -13.40
N PRO A 108 8.80 -22.74 -13.21
CA PRO A 108 9.64 -23.62 -12.39
C PRO A 108 11.08 -23.74 -12.92
N GLU A 109 11.27 -23.83 -14.24
CA GLU A 109 12.59 -23.91 -14.85
C GLU A 109 13.41 -22.63 -14.64
N TYR A 110 12.77 -21.46 -14.78
CA TYR A 110 13.41 -20.18 -14.50
C TYR A 110 13.80 -20.03 -13.02
N LEU A 111 12.91 -20.39 -12.10
CA LEU A 111 13.19 -20.34 -10.66
C LEU A 111 14.27 -21.33 -10.24
N ARG A 112 14.30 -22.54 -10.81
CA ARG A 112 15.39 -23.49 -10.63
C ARG A 112 16.73 -22.91 -11.10
N PHE A 113 16.73 -22.20 -12.23
CA PHE A 113 17.93 -21.52 -12.72
C PHE A 113 18.39 -20.39 -11.77
N LYS A 114 17.46 -19.68 -11.11
CA LYS A 114 17.79 -18.77 -9.99
C LYS A 114 18.41 -19.51 -8.81
N GLU A 115 17.86 -20.64 -8.40
CA GLU A 115 18.38 -21.43 -7.27
C GLU A 115 19.81 -21.92 -7.52
N GLU A 116 20.15 -22.31 -8.75
CA GLU A 116 21.51 -22.72 -9.15
C GLU A 116 22.55 -21.61 -8.95
N LEU A 117 22.14 -20.34 -9.03
CA LEU A 117 23.03 -19.20 -8.75
C LEU A 117 23.52 -19.19 -7.30
N VAL A 118 22.68 -19.62 -6.36
CA VAL A 118 23.00 -19.58 -4.92
C VAL A 118 23.56 -20.89 -4.42
N ASP A 119 22.90 -22.00 -4.75
CA ASP A 119 23.25 -23.31 -4.21
C ASP A 119 24.25 -24.08 -5.11
N GLY A 120 24.59 -23.55 -6.29
CA GLY A 120 25.56 -24.15 -7.21
C GLY A 120 25.07 -25.41 -7.94
N GLY A 121 23.79 -25.75 -7.76
CA GLY A 121 23.10 -26.93 -8.31
C GLY A 121 22.04 -27.46 -7.35
N CYS A 122 20.82 -27.73 -7.83
CA CYS A 122 19.77 -28.35 -7.01
C CYS A 122 19.69 -29.86 -7.29
N ASN A 123 20.09 -30.68 -6.30
CA ASN A 123 20.04 -32.15 -6.36
C ASN A 123 18.76 -32.73 -5.72
N ASP A 124 17.86 -31.90 -5.19
CA ASP A 124 16.61 -32.37 -4.61
C ASP A 124 15.49 -32.37 -5.66
N SER A 125 15.01 -33.56 -6.00
CA SER A 125 13.91 -33.75 -6.95
C SER A 125 12.53 -33.41 -6.36
N TYR A 126 12.43 -33.13 -5.05
CA TYR A 126 11.17 -32.99 -4.32
C TYR A 126 11.03 -31.65 -3.57
N VAL A 127 11.66 -30.58 -4.07
CA VAL A 127 11.43 -29.23 -3.55
C VAL A 127 9.93 -28.90 -3.60
N LEU A 128 9.39 -28.41 -2.49
CA LEU A 128 7.97 -28.03 -2.40
C LEU A 128 7.68 -26.87 -3.38
N GLU A 129 6.75 -27.11 -4.30
CA GLU A 129 6.21 -26.08 -5.20
C GLU A 129 4.84 -25.63 -4.72
N LEU A 130 4.69 -24.33 -4.50
CA LEU A 130 3.43 -23.67 -4.18
C LEU A 130 2.83 -23.13 -5.48
N ASP A 131 1.72 -23.72 -5.90
CA ASP A 131 0.95 -23.34 -7.08
C ASP A 131 -0.53 -23.14 -6.71
N PHE A 132 -0.95 -21.88 -6.63
CA PHE A 132 -2.32 -21.50 -6.31
C PHE A 132 -3.21 -21.36 -7.56
N GLU A 133 -2.67 -21.47 -8.77
CA GLU A 133 -3.45 -21.29 -10.01
C GLU A 133 -4.61 -22.30 -10.14
N PRO A 134 -4.42 -23.61 -9.88
CA PRO A 134 -5.50 -24.60 -9.99
C PRO A 134 -6.65 -24.39 -9.01
N PHE A 135 -6.34 -23.86 -7.82
CA PHE A 135 -7.34 -23.59 -6.77
C PHE A 135 -8.26 -22.42 -7.14
N ASN A 136 -7.78 -21.51 -7.99
CA ASN A 136 -8.50 -20.32 -8.44
C ASN A 136 -9.03 -20.45 -9.88
N ALA A 137 -9.01 -21.65 -10.49
CA ALA A 137 -9.35 -21.84 -11.90
C ALA A 137 -10.84 -21.58 -12.21
N ASN A 138 -11.72 -21.77 -11.24
CA ASN A 138 -13.16 -21.55 -11.38
C ASN A 138 -13.57 -20.09 -11.18
N PHE A 139 -12.67 -19.24 -10.66
CA PHE A 139 -12.95 -17.82 -10.48
C PHE A 139 -12.75 -17.07 -11.79
N PRO A 140 -13.72 -16.24 -12.21
CA PRO A 140 -13.60 -15.45 -13.42
C PRO A 140 -12.49 -14.41 -13.26
N ARG A 141 -11.65 -14.22 -14.30
CA ARG A 141 -10.56 -13.24 -14.26
C ARG A 141 -10.65 -12.23 -15.42
N PRO A 142 -10.47 -10.92 -15.17
CA PRO A 142 -10.20 -9.96 -16.23
C PRO A 142 -8.86 -10.27 -16.91
N THR A 143 -8.74 -9.92 -18.19
CA THR A 143 -7.49 -10.09 -18.97
C THR A 143 -6.81 -8.77 -19.33
N ARG A 144 -7.52 -7.66 -19.13
CA ARG A 144 -7.06 -6.30 -19.46
C ARG A 144 -6.36 -5.70 -18.25
N SER A 145 -5.12 -5.24 -18.42
CA SER A 145 -4.33 -4.63 -17.34
C SER A 145 -5.01 -3.38 -16.75
N THR A 146 -5.86 -2.68 -17.51
CA THR A 146 -6.67 -1.54 -17.03
C THR A 146 -7.76 -1.92 -16.02
N SER A 147 -8.07 -3.22 -15.88
CA SER A 147 -9.09 -3.72 -14.95
C SER A 147 -8.52 -4.22 -13.63
N ILE A 148 -7.19 -4.31 -13.52
CA ILE A 148 -6.50 -4.65 -12.27
C ILE A 148 -6.88 -3.62 -11.19
N GLY A 149 -7.13 -4.09 -9.97
CA GLY A 149 -7.53 -3.24 -8.84
C GLY A 149 -8.97 -2.72 -8.90
N ASN A 150 -9.76 -3.12 -9.91
CA ASN A 150 -11.19 -2.81 -10.04
C ASN A 150 -12.03 -4.10 -9.91
N GLY A 151 -11.61 -4.97 -8.99
CA GLY A 151 -12.15 -6.33 -8.85
C GLY A 151 -13.64 -6.37 -8.55
N VAL A 152 -14.14 -5.48 -7.66
CA VAL A 152 -15.56 -5.38 -7.33
C VAL A 152 -16.43 -5.05 -8.56
N GLN A 153 -15.99 -4.14 -9.44
CA GLN A 153 -16.73 -3.80 -10.66
C GLN A 153 -16.79 -5.00 -11.62
N PHE A 154 -15.73 -5.79 -11.68
CA PHE A 154 -15.71 -7.01 -12.48
C PHE A 154 -16.63 -8.08 -11.89
N LEU A 155 -16.59 -8.28 -10.57
CA LEU A 155 -17.45 -9.22 -9.86
C LEU A 155 -18.92 -8.85 -9.99
N ASN A 156 -19.28 -7.57 -9.87
CA ASN A 156 -20.64 -7.07 -10.07
C ASN A 156 -21.17 -7.40 -11.48
N ARG A 157 -20.35 -7.20 -12.52
CA ARG A 157 -20.70 -7.59 -13.90
C ARG A 157 -20.86 -9.10 -14.07
N HIS A 158 -20.02 -9.87 -13.39
CA HIS A 158 -20.09 -11.32 -13.46
C HIS A 158 -21.35 -11.86 -12.76
N LEU A 159 -21.60 -11.43 -11.52
CA LEU A 159 -22.77 -11.81 -10.74
C LEU A 159 -24.07 -11.38 -11.43
N SER A 160 -24.18 -10.14 -11.91
CA SER A 160 -25.39 -9.68 -12.59
C SER A 160 -25.67 -10.50 -13.87
N SER A 161 -24.62 -10.86 -14.63
CA SER A 161 -24.74 -11.71 -15.82
C SER A 161 -25.21 -13.13 -15.48
N ILE A 162 -24.73 -13.71 -14.37
CA ILE A 162 -25.18 -15.03 -13.89
C ILE A 162 -26.64 -14.98 -13.45
N MET A 163 -26.99 -13.99 -12.62
CA MET A 163 -28.36 -13.75 -12.14
C MET A 163 -29.35 -13.57 -13.29
N PHE A 164 -28.95 -12.90 -14.37
CA PHE A 164 -29.78 -12.74 -15.56
C PHE A 164 -30.01 -14.07 -16.31
N ARG A 165 -28.97 -14.92 -16.40
CA ARG A 165 -29.01 -16.16 -17.20
C ARG A 165 -29.67 -17.33 -16.47
N ASN A 166 -29.51 -17.42 -15.15
CA ASN A 166 -30.04 -18.52 -14.35
C ASN A 166 -30.82 -18.00 -13.15
N LYS A 167 -32.15 -18.14 -13.16
CA LYS A 167 -33.01 -17.69 -12.06
C LYS A 167 -32.75 -18.43 -10.74
N GLU A 168 -32.26 -19.67 -10.78
CA GLU A 168 -31.89 -20.40 -9.56
C GLU A 168 -30.71 -19.73 -8.83
N SER A 169 -29.90 -18.94 -9.53
CA SER A 169 -28.80 -18.18 -8.91
C SER A 169 -29.25 -16.97 -8.09
N LEU A 170 -30.55 -16.66 -8.06
CA LEU A 170 -31.14 -15.67 -7.15
C LEU A 170 -31.49 -16.26 -5.78
N GLU A 171 -31.61 -17.58 -5.65
CA GLU A 171 -31.94 -18.23 -4.36
C GLU A 171 -30.89 -17.93 -3.27
N PRO A 172 -29.57 -17.93 -3.54
CA PRO A 172 -28.57 -17.51 -2.55
C PRO A 172 -28.79 -16.08 -2.02
N LEU A 173 -29.26 -15.16 -2.86
CA LEU A 173 -29.57 -13.79 -2.42
C LEU A 173 -30.80 -13.75 -1.51
N LEU A 174 -31.83 -14.53 -1.82
CA LEU A 174 -33.00 -14.67 -0.96
C LEU A 174 -32.62 -15.30 0.39
N ASP A 175 -31.87 -16.39 0.37
CA ASP A 175 -31.43 -17.09 1.58
C ASP A 175 -30.55 -16.19 2.43
N PHE A 176 -29.65 -15.42 1.81
CA PHE A 176 -28.86 -14.39 2.49
C PHE A 176 -29.74 -13.37 3.20
N LEU A 177 -30.70 -12.75 2.50
CA LEU A 177 -31.58 -11.73 3.07
C LEU A 177 -32.49 -12.27 4.19
N ARG A 178 -32.83 -13.56 4.17
CA ARG A 178 -33.64 -14.21 5.21
C ARG A 178 -32.82 -14.65 6.43
N ALA A 179 -31.60 -15.08 6.20
CA ALA A 179 -30.68 -15.51 7.26
C ALA A 179 -30.09 -14.30 8.01
N HIS A 180 -30.14 -13.11 7.41
CA HIS A 180 -29.52 -11.90 7.94
C HIS A 180 -30.12 -11.49 9.29
N LYS A 181 -29.27 -11.44 10.32
CA LYS A 181 -29.63 -11.14 11.70
C LYS A 181 -28.52 -10.32 12.35
N HIS A 182 -28.90 -9.47 13.30
CA HIS A 182 -27.96 -8.82 14.21
C HIS A 182 -28.53 -8.82 15.62
N ASP A 183 -27.71 -9.17 16.62
CA ASP A 183 -28.14 -9.31 18.01
C ASP A 183 -29.43 -10.13 18.19
N GLY A 184 -29.57 -11.19 17.39
CA GLY A 184 -30.75 -12.07 17.41
C GLY A 184 -32.01 -11.51 16.73
N HIS A 185 -32.00 -10.25 16.27
CA HIS A 185 -33.11 -9.64 15.55
C HIS A 185 -32.99 -9.91 14.06
N VAL A 186 -34.09 -10.36 13.44
CA VAL A 186 -34.19 -10.59 12.00
C VAL A 186 -34.19 -9.25 11.27
N MET A 187 -33.43 -9.16 10.18
CA MET A 187 -33.42 -8.01 9.28
C MET A 187 -33.91 -8.38 7.90
N MET A 188 -34.26 -7.37 7.11
CA MET A 188 -34.65 -7.48 5.70
C MET A 188 -35.89 -8.35 5.48
N LEU A 189 -35.77 -9.68 5.48
CA LEU A 189 -36.85 -10.62 5.17
C LEU A 189 -37.10 -11.59 6.33
N ASN A 190 -38.36 -11.81 6.69
CA ASN A 190 -38.75 -12.86 7.64
C ASN A 190 -39.23 -14.15 6.96
N ASP A 191 -39.58 -15.15 7.77
CA ASP A 191 -40.00 -16.48 7.33
C ASP A 191 -41.33 -16.52 6.54
N ARG A 192 -42.01 -15.39 6.31
CA ARG A 192 -43.18 -15.37 5.40
C ARG A 192 -42.76 -15.54 3.94
N ILE A 193 -41.55 -15.14 3.60
CA ILE A 193 -40.98 -15.20 2.25
C ILE A 193 -40.04 -16.40 2.16
N GLN A 194 -40.42 -17.40 1.35
CA GLN A 194 -39.74 -18.70 1.30
C GLN A 194 -39.16 -19.04 -0.08
N ASN A 195 -39.49 -18.25 -1.10
CA ASN A 195 -39.04 -18.44 -2.47
C ASN A 195 -39.17 -17.15 -3.26
N ILE A 196 -38.49 -17.08 -4.41
CA ILE A 196 -38.45 -15.89 -5.28
C ILE A 196 -39.85 -15.43 -5.73
N PRO A 197 -40.80 -16.30 -6.16
CA PRO A 197 -42.14 -15.85 -6.54
C PRO A 197 -42.90 -15.14 -5.42
N LYS A 198 -42.78 -15.64 -4.17
CA LYS A 198 -43.38 -14.96 -3.01
C LYS A 198 -42.72 -13.63 -2.71
N LEU A 199 -41.40 -13.54 -2.85
CA LEU A 199 -40.66 -12.28 -2.69
C LEU A 199 -41.13 -11.24 -3.69
N GLN A 200 -41.22 -11.59 -4.99
CA GLN A 200 -41.70 -10.69 -6.04
C GLN A 200 -43.12 -10.18 -5.75
N PHE A 201 -44.02 -11.08 -5.35
CA PHE A 201 -45.39 -10.69 -5.00
C PHE A 201 -45.45 -9.78 -3.77
N ALA A 202 -44.65 -10.06 -2.73
CA ALA A 202 -44.57 -9.23 -1.54
C ALA A 202 -44.01 -7.83 -1.85
N LEU A 203 -42.94 -7.75 -2.66
CA LEU A 203 -42.32 -6.49 -3.06
C LEU A 203 -43.29 -5.61 -3.87
N ALA A 204 -44.03 -6.20 -4.82
CA ALA A 204 -45.02 -5.47 -5.61
C ALA A 204 -46.15 -4.90 -4.72
N ARG A 205 -46.62 -5.66 -3.73
CA ARG A 205 -47.61 -5.19 -2.75
C ARG A 205 -47.07 -4.09 -1.85
N ALA A 206 -45.85 -4.23 -1.37
CA ALA A 206 -45.20 -3.22 -0.54
C ALA A 206 -45.00 -1.91 -1.34
N ALA A 207 -44.55 -1.98 -2.59
CA ALA A 207 -44.40 -0.81 -3.45
C ALA A 207 -45.74 -0.08 -3.68
N GLU A 208 -46.83 -0.80 -3.93
CA GLU A 208 -48.16 -0.19 -4.07
C GLU A 208 -48.63 0.48 -2.78
N TYR A 209 -48.39 -0.16 -1.62
CA TYR A 209 -48.73 0.40 -0.31
C TYR A 209 -47.93 1.67 -0.02
N LEU A 210 -46.60 1.63 -0.17
CA LEU A 210 -45.70 2.75 0.09
C LEU A 210 -45.97 3.94 -0.84
N SER A 211 -46.43 3.71 -2.07
CA SER A 211 -46.78 4.78 -3.01
C SER A 211 -47.93 5.69 -2.55
N LYS A 212 -48.70 5.24 -1.55
CA LYS A 212 -49.84 5.99 -0.97
C LYS A 212 -49.42 6.84 0.23
N LEU A 213 -48.20 6.66 0.74
CA LEU A 213 -47.68 7.38 1.90
C LEU A 213 -46.81 8.58 1.45
N PRO A 214 -46.75 9.66 2.25
CA PRO A 214 -45.78 10.73 2.04
C PRO A 214 -44.32 10.24 2.05
N SER A 215 -43.44 10.85 1.24
CA SER A 215 -42.04 10.43 1.10
C SER A 215 -41.24 10.42 2.40
N GLU A 216 -41.50 11.38 3.29
CA GLU A 216 -40.77 11.58 4.55
C GLU A 216 -41.42 10.85 5.75
N THR A 217 -42.45 10.02 5.52
CA THR A 217 -43.07 9.26 6.60
C THR A 217 -42.03 8.32 7.23
N PRO A 218 -41.83 8.35 8.57
CA PRO A 218 -40.88 7.47 9.25
C PRO A 218 -41.28 6.00 9.20
N TYR A 219 -40.29 5.10 9.12
CA TYR A 219 -40.50 3.64 9.07
C TYR A 219 -41.42 3.12 10.18
N THR A 220 -41.32 3.69 11.39
CA THR A 220 -42.12 3.28 12.56
C THR A 220 -43.62 3.43 12.38
N GLU A 221 -44.09 4.28 11.46
CA GLU A 221 -45.52 4.47 11.20
C GLU A 221 -46.15 3.33 10.38
N PHE A 222 -45.35 2.62 9.58
CA PHE A 222 -45.80 1.56 8.68
C PHE A 222 -45.06 0.22 8.87
N GLU A 223 -44.28 0.10 9.94
CA GLU A 223 -43.49 -1.09 10.30
C GLU A 223 -44.36 -2.36 10.35
N PHE A 224 -45.48 -2.32 11.08
CA PHE A 224 -46.34 -3.50 11.27
C PHE A 224 -46.97 -3.99 9.96
N ASP A 225 -47.32 -3.06 9.05
CA ASP A 225 -47.87 -3.40 7.75
C ASP A 225 -46.83 -4.11 6.88
N LEU A 226 -45.59 -3.61 6.86
CA LEU A 226 -44.47 -4.24 6.14
C LEU A 226 -44.08 -5.59 6.72
N GLN A 227 -44.01 -5.72 8.05
CA GLN A 227 -43.75 -7.01 8.71
C GLN A 227 -44.81 -8.05 8.36
N GLY A 228 -46.08 -7.64 8.27
CA GLY A 228 -47.19 -8.47 7.81
C GLY A 228 -47.00 -9.01 6.38
N MET A 229 -46.32 -8.24 5.53
CA MET A 229 -45.95 -8.61 4.15
C MET A 229 -44.65 -9.41 4.05
N GLY A 230 -43.87 -9.47 5.14
CA GLY A 230 -42.64 -10.26 5.22
C GLY A 230 -41.35 -9.44 5.30
N PHE A 231 -41.44 -8.11 5.45
CA PHE A 231 -40.30 -7.20 5.47
C PHE A 231 -40.02 -6.70 6.89
N GLU A 232 -38.84 -7.00 7.40
CA GLU A 232 -38.34 -6.49 8.68
C GLU A 232 -37.60 -5.15 8.50
N ARG A 233 -37.02 -4.59 9.58
CA ARG A 233 -36.21 -3.37 9.51
C ARG A 233 -34.96 -3.54 8.63
N GLY A 234 -34.42 -2.41 8.14
CA GLY A 234 -33.17 -2.35 7.37
C GLY A 234 -33.31 -1.89 5.91
N TRP A 235 -34.52 -1.55 5.46
CA TRP A 235 -34.77 -1.07 4.09
C TRP A 235 -34.62 0.45 3.91
N GLY A 236 -34.80 1.21 5.00
CA GLY A 236 -34.80 2.66 5.00
C GLY A 236 -35.40 3.24 6.27
N ASP A 237 -35.02 4.48 6.59
CA ASP A 237 -35.62 5.28 7.67
C ASP A 237 -36.93 5.95 7.27
N THR A 238 -37.09 6.32 6.00
CA THR A 238 -38.30 6.95 5.45
C THR A 238 -38.97 6.10 4.38
N THR A 239 -40.25 6.37 4.10
CA THR A 239 -40.99 5.75 2.98
C THR A 239 -40.23 5.85 1.66
N GLN A 240 -39.64 7.00 1.34
CA GLN A 240 -38.85 7.17 0.12
C GLN A 240 -37.68 6.19 0.08
N ARG A 241 -36.89 6.14 1.15
CA ARG A 241 -35.69 5.30 1.20
C ARG A 241 -36.04 3.82 1.12
N VAL A 242 -37.06 3.38 1.85
CA VAL A 242 -37.59 2.01 1.79
C VAL A 242 -38.04 1.67 0.38
N SER A 243 -38.82 2.55 -0.26
CA SER A 243 -39.30 2.37 -1.62
C SER A 243 -38.14 2.22 -2.60
N GLU A 244 -37.16 3.10 -2.57
CA GLU A 244 -35.97 3.01 -3.44
C GLU A 244 -35.24 1.67 -3.27
N THR A 245 -34.98 1.25 -2.04
CA THR A 245 -34.25 -0.01 -1.77
C THR A 245 -35.04 -1.23 -2.24
N MET A 246 -36.36 -1.24 -2.06
CA MET A 246 -37.24 -2.31 -2.58
C MET A 246 -37.30 -2.33 -4.11
N HIS A 247 -37.30 -1.17 -4.76
CA HIS A 247 -37.24 -1.07 -6.22
C HIS A 247 -35.93 -1.62 -6.78
N LEU A 248 -34.78 -1.34 -6.14
CA LEU A 248 -33.51 -1.94 -6.54
C LEU A 248 -33.55 -3.47 -6.51
N LEU A 249 -34.16 -4.06 -5.46
CA LEU A 249 -34.31 -5.51 -5.39
C LEU A 249 -35.27 -6.04 -6.47
N LEU A 250 -36.39 -5.35 -6.73
CA LEU A 250 -37.28 -5.71 -7.84
C LEU A 250 -36.52 -5.71 -9.17
N ASP A 251 -35.74 -4.67 -9.44
CA ASP A 251 -34.94 -4.55 -10.67
C ASP A 251 -33.94 -5.70 -10.78
N ILE A 252 -33.27 -6.10 -9.69
CA ILE A 252 -32.38 -7.28 -9.66
C ILE A 252 -33.13 -8.58 -9.96
N LEU A 253 -34.35 -8.74 -9.46
CA LEU A 253 -35.17 -9.94 -9.71
C LEU A 253 -35.73 -10.00 -11.14
N HIS A 254 -35.85 -8.85 -11.82
CA HIS A 254 -36.40 -8.74 -13.18
C HIS A 254 -35.31 -8.69 -14.26
N ALA A 255 -34.34 -7.80 -14.11
CA ALA A 255 -33.28 -7.51 -15.06
C ALA A 255 -32.02 -6.99 -14.32
N PRO A 256 -31.23 -7.88 -13.69
CA PRO A 256 -30.08 -7.48 -12.89
C PRO A 256 -28.99 -6.83 -13.76
N ASP A 257 -28.57 -5.63 -13.37
CA ASP A 257 -27.41 -4.95 -13.90
C ASP A 257 -26.37 -4.67 -12.80
N PRO A 258 -25.10 -4.42 -13.16
CA PRO A 258 -24.02 -4.30 -12.19
C PRO A 258 -24.22 -3.14 -11.21
N SER A 259 -24.76 -2.01 -11.68
CA SER A 259 -24.89 -0.78 -10.88
C SER A 259 -26.01 -0.89 -9.86
N THR A 260 -27.13 -1.49 -10.24
CA THR A 260 -28.25 -1.79 -9.33
C THR A 260 -27.83 -2.82 -8.29
N LEU A 261 -27.12 -3.87 -8.69
CA LEU A 261 -26.61 -4.89 -7.77
C LEU A 261 -25.65 -4.28 -6.74
N GLU A 262 -24.69 -3.49 -7.18
CA GLU A 262 -23.74 -2.79 -6.31
C GLU A 262 -24.44 -1.86 -5.32
N THR A 263 -25.38 -1.05 -5.83
CA THR A 263 -26.13 -0.12 -4.99
C THR A 263 -27.00 -0.84 -3.97
N PHE A 264 -27.64 -1.95 -4.36
CA PHE A 264 -28.47 -2.74 -3.45
C PHE A 264 -27.62 -3.40 -2.37
N LEU A 265 -26.58 -4.17 -2.75
CA LEU A 265 -25.69 -4.84 -1.80
C LEU A 265 -25.02 -3.84 -0.86
N GLY A 266 -24.60 -2.68 -1.37
CA GLY A 266 -24.02 -1.60 -0.57
C GLY A 266 -25.01 -0.92 0.38
N ARG A 267 -26.32 -1.04 0.14
CA ARG A 267 -27.37 -0.53 1.04
C ARG A 267 -27.76 -1.52 2.13
N ILE A 268 -27.52 -2.82 1.96
CA ILE A 268 -27.85 -3.82 2.99
C ILE A 268 -27.06 -3.49 4.26
N PRO A 269 -27.72 -3.35 5.42
CA PRO A 269 -27.05 -3.03 6.66
C PRO A 269 -26.32 -4.27 7.20
N MET A 270 -25.05 -4.44 6.82
CA MET A 270 -24.25 -5.62 7.19
C MET A 270 -23.19 -5.34 8.25
N VAL A 271 -22.55 -4.17 8.20
CA VAL A 271 -21.32 -3.90 8.95
C VAL A 271 -21.64 -3.06 10.18
N PHE A 272 -21.65 -3.70 11.37
CA PHE A 272 -21.90 -3.05 12.65
C PHE A 272 -20.72 -3.21 13.62
N ASN A 273 -20.14 -4.41 13.67
CA ASN A 273 -18.98 -4.75 14.49
C ASN A 273 -17.76 -4.95 13.59
N VAL A 274 -16.77 -4.07 13.68
CA VAL A 274 -15.54 -4.15 12.88
C VAL A 274 -14.35 -4.43 13.78
N VAL A 275 -13.53 -5.40 13.39
CA VAL A 275 -12.24 -5.68 14.04
C VAL A 275 -11.11 -5.33 13.07
N ILE A 276 -10.19 -4.50 13.51
CA ILE A 276 -8.98 -4.12 12.77
C ILE A 276 -7.78 -4.68 13.52
N VAL A 277 -6.91 -5.42 12.84
CA VAL A 277 -5.79 -6.12 13.47
C VAL A 277 -4.47 -5.48 13.07
N SER A 278 -3.70 -4.99 14.06
CA SER A 278 -2.40 -4.34 13.87
C SER A 278 -1.46 -4.63 15.05
N PRO A 279 -0.86 -5.83 15.15
CA PRO A 279 -0.16 -6.29 16.36
C PRO A 279 1.15 -5.56 16.68
N HIS A 280 2.04 -5.38 15.69
CA HIS A 280 3.36 -4.78 15.92
C HIS A 280 3.33 -3.27 16.22
N GLY A 281 4.50 -2.75 16.62
CA GLY A 281 4.72 -1.31 16.87
C GLY A 281 4.13 -0.81 18.19
N PHE A 282 4.24 0.49 18.41
CA PHE A 282 3.64 1.19 19.54
C PHE A 282 2.33 1.84 19.09
N PHE A 283 1.26 1.05 18.95
CA PHE A 283 -0.02 1.60 18.52
C PHE A 283 -0.60 2.52 19.61
N GLY A 284 -0.85 3.79 19.32
CA GLY A 284 -1.41 4.75 20.27
C GLY A 284 -1.70 6.10 19.60
N GLN A 285 -2.36 7.00 20.33
CA GLN A 285 -2.80 8.29 19.76
C GLN A 285 -1.80 9.43 19.98
N ALA A 286 -0.92 9.32 20.97
CA ALA A 286 0.03 10.35 21.34
C ALA A 286 1.38 9.74 21.78
N ASN A 287 2.47 10.49 21.56
CA ASN A 287 3.84 10.11 21.95
C ASN A 287 4.36 8.80 21.33
N VAL A 288 3.76 8.33 20.23
CA VAL A 288 4.17 7.08 19.57
C VAL A 288 4.83 7.28 18.21
N LEU A 289 4.40 8.30 17.43
CA LEU A 289 4.87 8.49 16.06
C LEU A 289 6.39 8.69 16.03
N GLY A 290 7.09 7.93 15.18
CA GLY A 290 8.55 7.94 15.10
C GLY A 290 9.26 6.96 16.05
N LEU A 291 8.54 6.27 16.94
CA LEU A 291 9.09 5.10 17.62
C LEU A 291 9.32 3.93 16.63
N PRO A 292 10.18 2.95 16.96
CA PRO A 292 10.40 1.78 16.12
C PRO A 292 9.09 1.10 15.71
N ASP A 293 9.02 0.69 14.45
CA ASP A 293 7.84 0.10 13.80
C ASP A 293 6.56 0.94 13.86
N THR A 294 6.65 2.23 14.21
CA THR A 294 5.50 3.12 14.38
C THR A 294 5.55 4.27 13.39
N GLY A 295 4.63 4.27 12.41
CA GLY A 295 4.62 5.26 11.34
C GLY A 295 3.29 5.36 10.61
N GLY A 296 3.35 5.43 9.28
CA GLY A 296 2.19 5.69 8.40
C GLY A 296 1.02 4.73 8.59
N GLN A 297 1.25 3.46 8.94
CA GLN A 297 0.19 2.49 9.22
C GLN A 297 -0.72 2.93 10.38
N ILE A 298 -0.16 3.44 11.47
CA ILE A 298 -0.96 3.88 12.63
C ILE A 298 -1.76 5.13 12.26
N VAL A 299 -1.15 6.05 11.51
CA VAL A 299 -1.84 7.23 10.98
C VAL A 299 -3.01 6.82 10.08
N TYR A 300 -2.76 5.90 9.14
CA TYR A 300 -3.77 5.36 8.23
C TYR A 300 -4.96 4.79 9.01
N ILE A 301 -4.70 3.90 9.98
CA ILE A 301 -5.77 3.22 10.73
C ILE A 301 -6.55 4.22 11.59
N LEU A 302 -5.87 5.17 12.25
CA LEU A 302 -6.54 6.19 13.07
C LEU A 302 -7.46 7.09 12.24
N ASP A 303 -7.05 7.48 11.04
CA ASP A 303 -7.85 8.32 10.15
C ASP A 303 -8.98 7.48 9.50
N GLN A 304 -8.70 6.21 9.16
CA GLN A 304 -9.67 5.24 8.63
C GLN A 304 -10.84 5.00 9.59
N VAL A 305 -10.58 4.73 10.88
CA VAL A 305 -11.67 4.38 11.82
C VAL A 305 -12.60 5.55 12.10
N ARG A 306 -12.10 6.80 12.04
CA ARG A 306 -12.96 7.99 12.18
C ARG A 306 -13.92 8.12 11.00
N ALA A 307 -13.40 7.98 9.78
CA ALA A 307 -14.22 8.01 8.58
C ALA A 307 -15.21 6.83 8.54
N LEU A 308 -14.74 5.64 8.92
CA LEU A 308 -15.54 4.42 8.94
C LEU A 308 -16.68 4.50 9.97
N GLU A 309 -16.42 4.98 11.18
CA GLU A 309 -17.47 5.16 12.20
C GLU A 309 -18.55 6.14 11.72
N ASN A 310 -18.16 7.29 11.15
CA ASN A 310 -19.10 8.27 10.61
C ASN A 310 -19.98 7.68 9.51
N GLU A 311 -19.39 6.94 8.56
CA GLU A 311 -20.13 6.28 7.49
C GLU A 311 -21.03 5.15 8.02
N MET A 312 -20.58 4.37 9.00
CA MET A 312 -21.39 3.34 9.66
C MET A 312 -22.61 3.95 10.37
N LEU A 313 -22.42 5.03 11.12
CA LEU A 313 -23.51 5.77 11.79
C LEU A 313 -24.51 6.33 10.77
N LEU A 314 -24.02 6.92 9.68
CA LEU A 314 -24.84 7.46 8.60
C LEU A 314 -25.66 6.35 7.91
N ARG A 315 -25.03 5.21 7.59
CA ARG A 315 -25.72 4.08 6.96
C ARG A 315 -26.77 3.47 7.87
N LYS A 316 -26.42 3.24 9.14
CA LYS A 316 -27.37 2.77 10.16
C LYS A 316 -28.59 3.68 10.23
N GLN A 317 -28.38 4.99 10.34
CA GLN A 317 -29.47 5.98 10.37
C GLN A 317 -30.32 5.88 9.11
N LYS A 318 -29.72 5.93 7.91
CA LYS A 318 -30.45 5.84 6.63
C LYS A 318 -31.20 4.52 6.43
N GLN A 319 -30.89 3.46 7.18
CA GLN A 319 -31.61 2.19 7.13
C GLN A 319 -32.65 2.03 8.25
N GLY A 320 -32.87 3.07 9.06
CA GLY A 320 -33.88 3.05 10.13
C GLY A 320 -33.52 2.10 11.27
N LEU A 321 -32.23 1.91 11.54
CA LEU A 321 -31.75 1.01 12.59
C LEU A 321 -31.26 1.79 13.81
N ASP A 322 -31.42 1.19 14.99
CA ASP A 322 -30.96 1.75 16.28
C ASP A 322 -29.68 1.08 16.81
N VAL A 323 -29.09 0.16 16.05
CA VAL A 323 -27.85 -0.59 16.38
C VAL A 323 -26.65 0.33 16.67
N ILE A 324 -25.94 0.11 17.77
CA ILE A 324 -24.72 0.89 18.08
C ILE A 324 -23.53 0.22 17.38
N PRO A 325 -22.90 0.84 16.37
CA PRO A 325 -21.73 0.26 15.73
C PRO A 325 -20.57 0.20 16.73
N LYS A 326 -19.67 -0.78 16.59
CA LYS A 326 -18.46 -0.89 17.40
C LYS A 326 -17.27 -1.17 16.50
N ILE A 327 -16.17 -0.46 16.73
CA ILE A 327 -14.90 -0.71 16.04
C ILE A 327 -13.82 -1.01 17.08
N LEU A 328 -13.17 -2.17 16.96
CA LEU A 328 -12.06 -2.58 17.81
C LEU A 328 -10.77 -2.67 17.02
N ILE A 329 -9.77 -1.88 17.42
CA ILE A 329 -8.41 -1.97 16.89
C ILE A 329 -7.60 -2.87 17.81
N VAL A 330 -7.39 -4.11 17.38
CA VAL A 330 -6.69 -5.14 18.14
C VAL A 330 -5.19 -5.05 17.88
N THR A 331 -4.44 -4.83 18.95
CA THR A 331 -2.98 -4.63 18.89
C THR A 331 -2.31 -5.20 20.15
N ARG A 332 -0.99 -5.17 20.22
CA ARG A 332 -0.24 -5.71 21.35
C ARG A 332 -0.31 -4.81 22.59
N LEU A 333 -0.50 -5.42 23.75
CA LEU A 333 -0.29 -4.77 25.06
C LEU A 333 1.20 -4.83 25.42
N ILE A 334 1.81 -3.66 25.69
CA ILE A 334 3.22 -3.53 26.05
C ILE A 334 3.33 -2.94 27.48
N PRO A 335 3.42 -3.78 28.52
CA PRO A 335 3.41 -3.33 29.92
C PRO A 335 4.51 -2.32 30.27
N ASP A 336 5.70 -2.46 29.68
CA ASP A 336 6.87 -1.65 30.03
C ASP A 336 7.00 -0.37 29.17
N ALA A 337 6.04 -0.08 28.29
CA ALA A 337 6.01 1.13 27.46
C ALA A 337 5.63 2.37 28.29
N LYS A 338 6.63 2.99 28.92
CA LYS A 338 6.45 4.23 29.69
C LYS A 338 6.28 5.43 28.77
N GLY A 339 5.40 6.36 29.14
CA GLY A 339 5.16 7.61 28.40
C GLY A 339 4.13 7.50 27.26
N THR A 340 3.61 6.29 27.02
CA THR A 340 2.53 6.01 26.06
C THR A 340 1.37 5.33 26.77
N THR A 341 0.26 5.12 26.04
CA THR A 341 -0.91 4.37 26.51
C THR A 341 -0.86 2.89 26.12
N CYS A 342 0.27 2.39 25.58
CA CYS A 342 0.40 1.03 25.08
C CYS A 342 0.29 -0.07 26.17
N ASN A 343 0.32 0.32 27.44
CA ASN A 343 0.13 -0.55 28.60
C ASN A 343 -1.35 -0.61 29.08
N GLN A 344 -2.26 0.15 28.47
CA GLN A 344 -3.67 0.19 28.82
C GLN A 344 -4.45 -0.78 27.93
N ARG A 345 -5.21 -1.71 28.53
CA ARG A 345 -5.97 -2.71 27.77
C ARG A 345 -6.97 -2.10 26.78
N LEU A 346 -7.69 -1.06 27.19
CA LEU A 346 -8.73 -0.43 26.37
C LEU A 346 -8.52 1.08 26.35
N GLU A 347 -8.53 1.67 25.16
CA GLU A 347 -8.35 3.11 24.94
C GLU A 347 -9.34 3.60 23.88
N ARG A 348 -10.18 4.59 24.20
CA ARG A 348 -11.12 5.16 23.22
C ARG A 348 -10.38 6.07 22.23
N ILE A 349 -10.75 5.99 20.95
CA ILE A 349 -10.21 6.88 19.92
C ILE A 349 -10.81 8.29 20.06
N SER A 350 -9.97 9.30 19.86
CA SER A 350 -10.35 10.71 19.89
C SER A 350 -11.05 11.08 18.59
N GLY A 351 -12.19 11.75 18.71
CA GLY A 351 -13.06 12.10 17.57
C GLY A 351 -14.04 10.98 17.19
N THR A 352 -14.19 9.96 18.03
CA THR A 352 -15.13 8.85 17.84
C THR A 352 -15.92 8.54 19.10
N GLU A 353 -17.11 7.96 18.96
CA GLU A 353 -17.98 7.57 20.08
C GLU A 353 -17.87 6.08 20.46
N HIS A 354 -17.68 5.21 19.46
CA HIS A 354 -17.78 3.76 19.63
C HIS A 354 -16.54 2.97 19.17
N THR A 355 -15.47 3.68 18.85
CA THR A 355 -14.19 3.11 18.42
C THR A 355 -13.18 3.03 19.56
N HIS A 356 -12.61 1.83 19.76
CA HIS A 356 -11.64 1.56 20.83
C HIS A 356 -10.43 0.79 20.32
N ILE A 357 -9.26 1.07 20.91
CA ILE A 357 -8.08 0.23 20.80
C ILE A 357 -8.15 -0.83 21.90
N LEU A 358 -8.11 -2.10 21.50
CA LEU A 358 -8.05 -3.27 22.38
C LEU A 358 -6.65 -3.87 22.35
N ARG A 359 -5.98 -3.91 23.49
CA ARG A 359 -4.60 -4.39 23.62
C ARG A 359 -4.55 -5.74 24.30
N VAL A 360 -3.99 -6.72 23.59
CA VAL A 360 -3.84 -8.09 24.08
C VAL A 360 -2.35 -8.40 24.26
N PRO A 361 -1.92 -8.95 25.40
CA PRO A 361 -0.50 -9.23 25.62
C PRO A 361 -0.02 -10.41 24.79
N PHE A 362 1.21 -10.35 24.31
CA PHE A 362 1.91 -11.56 23.88
C PHE A 362 2.27 -12.40 25.11
N ARG A 363 2.15 -13.72 25.00
CA ARG A 363 2.53 -14.65 26.06
C ARG A 363 3.22 -15.89 25.50
N THR A 364 3.97 -16.53 26.39
CA THR A 364 4.53 -17.87 26.21
C THR A 364 4.10 -18.74 27.40
N GLU A 365 4.56 -19.98 27.46
CA GLU A 365 4.38 -20.83 28.65
C GLU A 365 4.93 -20.19 29.94
N ASN A 366 5.94 -19.30 29.81
CA ASN A 366 6.55 -18.58 30.93
C ASN A 366 5.82 -17.28 31.32
N GLY A 367 4.67 -16.98 30.72
CA GLY A 367 3.85 -15.80 30.99
C GLY A 367 3.99 -14.69 29.94
N ILE A 368 3.55 -13.48 30.33
CA ILE A 368 3.41 -12.31 29.44
C ILE A 368 4.77 -11.70 29.07
N LEU A 369 4.96 -11.41 27.78
CA LEU A 369 6.12 -10.70 27.25
C LEU A 369 5.97 -9.18 27.40
N ARG A 370 6.79 -8.61 28.28
CA ARG A 370 6.61 -7.23 28.76
C ARG A 370 7.26 -6.14 27.89
N LYS A 371 8.33 -6.50 27.17
CA LYS A 371 9.14 -5.56 26.37
C LYS A 371 8.64 -5.49 24.94
N TRP A 372 8.89 -4.37 24.27
CA TRP A 372 8.69 -4.25 22.82
C TRP A 372 9.53 -5.30 22.07
N ILE A 373 8.99 -5.77 20.95
CA ILE A 373 9.58 -6.75 20.04
C ILE A 373 9.44 -6.17 18.64
N SER A 374 10.50 -6.27 17.84
CA SER A 374 10.51 -5.84 16.45
C SER A 374 9.45 -6.59 15.64
N ARG A 375 8.85 -5.95 14.65
CA ARG A 375 7.93 -6.57 13.69
C ARG A 375 8.53 -7.78 12.96
N PHE A 376 9.86 -7.86 12.86
CA PHE A 376 10.57 -9.01 12.29
C PHE A 376 10.64 -10.21 13.24
N ASP A 377 10.40 -10.02 14.54
CA ASP A 377 10.60 -11.03 15.59
C ASP A 377 9.27 -11.50 16.22
N VAL A 378 8.11 -11.05 15.73
CA VAL A 378 6.80 -11.33 16.36
C VAL A 378 6.24 -12.73 16.05
N TRP A 379 6.75 -13.41 15.02
CA TRP A 379 6.16 -14.62 14.44
C TRP A 379 5.82 -15.74 15.44
N PRO A 380 6.67 -16.07 16.42
CA PRO A 380 6.39 -17.17 17.35
C PRO A 380 5.18 -16.92 18.27
N TYR A 381 4.67 -15.70 18.33
CA TYR A 381 3.63 -15.29 19.28
C TYR A 381 2.25 -15.11 18.64
N LEU A 382 2.18 -15.07 17.29
CA LEU A 382 0.97 -14.64 16.58
C LEU A 382 -0.20 -15.62 16.71
N GLU A 383 0.06 -16.92 16.74
CA GLU A 383 -1.01 -17.92 16.90
C GLU A 383 -1.68 -17.83 18.28
N THR A 384 -0.86 -17.79 19.35
CA THR A 384 -1.39 -17.60 20.71
C THR A 384 -2.06 -16.24 20.87
N PHE A 385 -1.53 -15.20 20.23
CA PHE A 385 -2.15 -13.88 20.21
C PHE A 385 -3.52 -13.90 19.52
N ALA A 386 -3.68 -14.62 18.41
CA ALA A 386 -4.96 -14.76 17.72
C ALA A 386 -6.02 -15.45 18.61
N GLU A 387 -5.60 -16.50 19.33
CA GLU A 387 -6.46 -17.19 20.29
C GLU A 387 -6.91 -16.28 21.44
N ASP A 388 -5.97 -15.57 22.07
CA ASP A 388 -6.27 -14.63 23.16
C ASP A 388 -7.14 -13.47 22.66
N ALA A 389 -6.80 -12.90 21.50
CA ALA A 389 -7.55 -11.82 20.88
C ALA A 389 -8.99 -12.24 20.57
N SER A 390 -9.21 -13.45 20.06
CA SER A 390 -10.55 -13.98 19.80
C SER A 390 -11.45 -13.93 21.04
N ASN A 391 -10.91 -14.30 22.21
CA ASN A 391 -11.66 -14.26 23.47
C ASN A 391 -11.95 -12.83 23.93
N GLU A 392 -10.97 -11.95 23.84
CA GLU A 392 -11.09 -10.54 24.25
C GLU A 392 -12.05 -9.76 23.32
N ILE A 393 -11.99 -10.01 22.01
CA ILE A 393 -12.93 -9.45 21.01
C ILE A 393 -14.36 -9.86 21.34
N ALA A 394 -14.60 -11.14 21.60
CA ALA A 394 -15.93 -11.64 21.93
C ALA A 394 -16.48 -10.98 23.21
N ALA A 395 -15.62 -10.76 24.21
CA ALA A 395 -16.01 -10.10 25.46
C ALA A 395 -16.40 -8.62 25.25
N GLU A 396 -15.67 -7.87 24.43
CA GLU A 396 -15.92 -6.44 24.18
C GLU A 396 -17.10 -6.19 23.21
N LEU A 397 -17.19 -7.00 22.15
CA LEU A 397 -18.29 -6.88 21.19
C LEU A 397 -19.62 -7.37 21.79
N GLN A 398 -19.57 -8.35 22.69
CA GLN A 398 -20.74 -9.13 23.13
C GLN A 398 -21.44 -9.83 21.94
N GLY A 399 -20.66 -10.19 20.93
CA GLY A 399 -21.11 -10.74 19.67
C GLY A 399 -19.90 -11.11 18.80
N VAL A 400 -20.15 -11.37 17.52
CA VAL A 400 -19.11 -11.62 16.51
C VAL A 400 -18.87 -10.37 15.66
N PRO A 401 -17.65 -10.18 15.11
CA PRO A 401 -17.43 -9.14 14.12
C PRO A 401 -18.14 -9.48 12.82
N ASP A 402 -18.58 -8.45 12.09
CA ASP A 402 -19.13 -8.57 10.73
C ASP A 402 -18.02 -8.44 9.67
N LEU A 403 -16.89 -7.81 10.04
CA LEU A 403 -15.72 -7.59 9.18
C LEU A 403 -14.43 -7.63 10.00
N ILE A 404 -13.43 -8.34 9.49
CA ILE A 404 -12.07 -8.34 10.03
C ILE A 404 -11.11 -7.73 8.99
N ILE A 405 -10.34 -6.72 9.40
CA ILE A 405 -9.36 -6.03 8.55
C ILE A 405 -7.94 -6.31 9.08
N GLY A 406 -7.18 -7.12 8.37
CA GLY A 406 -5.76 -7.33 8.61
C GLY A 406 -4.93 -6.15 8.11
N ASN A 407 -3.89 -5.78 8.86
CA ASN A 407 -2.93 -4.75 8.47
C ASN A 407 -1.50 -5.25 8.61
N TYR A 408 -0.72 -5.14 7.52
CA TYR A 408 0.65 -5.66 7.41
C TYR A 408 0.74 -7.19 7.57
N SER A 409 1.92 -7.77 7.43
CA SER A 409 2.12 -9.22 7.41
C SER A 409 1.60 -9.93 8.67
N ASP A 410 1.92 -9.41 9.86
CA ASP A 410 1.52 -9.99 11.14
C ASP A 410 0.02 -9.82 11.42
N GLY A 411 -0.52 -8.63 11.15
CA GLY A 411 -1.96 -8.37 11.29
C GLY A 411 -2.80 -9.14 10.29
N ASN A 412 -2.33 -9.29 9.05
CA ASN A 412 -3.00 -10.10 8.04
C ASN A 412 -3.00 -11.59 8.40
N LEU A 413 -1.89 -12.13 8.93
CA LEU A 413 -1.85 -13.52 9.38
C LEU A 413 -2.83 -13.76 10.54
N VAL A 414 -2.83 -12.88 11.54
CA VAL A 414 -3.79 -12.97 12.67
C VAL A 414 -5.23 -12.80 12.18
N ALA A 415 -5.49 -11.89 11.24
CA ALA A 415 -6.81 -11.73 10.63
C ALA A 415 -7.26 -13.00 9.90
N SER A 416 -6.36 -13.70 9.19
CA SER A 416 -6.68 -14.98 8.55
C SER A 416 -7.05 -16.06 9.57
N LEU A 417 -6.33 -16.15 10.68
CA LEU A 417 -6.64 -17.10 11.76
C LEU A 417 -7.99 -16.79 12.42
N LEU A 418 -8.27 -15.51 12.70
CA LEU A 418 -9.53 -15.06 13.28
C LEU A 418 -10.72 -15.26 12.32
N SER A 419 -10.56 -14.89 11.05
CA SER A 419 -11.57 -15.07 10.00
C SER A 419 -11.93 -16.53 9.84
N TYR A 420 -10.93 -17.42 9.72
CA TYR A 420 -11.15 -18.87 9.62
C TYR A 420 -11.90 -19.43 10.85
N LYS A 421 -11.49 -19.02 12.05
CA LYS A 421 -12.10 -19.49 13.30
C LYS A 421 -13.55 -19.01 13.48
N LEU A 422 -13.84 -17.78 13.08
CA LEU A 422 -15.13 -17.12 13.33
C LEU A 422 -16.10 -17.19 12.13
N GLY A 423 -15.60 -17.54 10.94
CA GLY A 423 -16.40 -17.57 9.70
C GLY A 423 -16.78 -16.17 9.21
N ILE A 424 -15.90 -15.18 9.35
CA ILE A 424 -16.18 -13.76 9.11
C ILE A 424 -15.41 -13.25 7.89
N THR A 425 -16.05 -12.35 7.13
CA THR A 425 -15.44 -11.71 5.95
C THR A 425 -14.12 -11.01 6.31
N GLN A 426 -13.09 -11.29 5.52
CA GLN A 426 -11.74 -10.79 5.71
C GLN A 426 -11.31 -9.81 4.62
N CYS A 427 -10.85 -8.65 5.06
CA CYS A 427 -10.09 -7.70 4.26
C CYS A 427 -8.63 -7.71 4.67
N ASN A 428 -7.70 -7.65 3.71
CA ASN A 428 -6.29 -7.43 4.00
C ASN A 428 -5.79 -6.11 3.38
N ILE A 429 -4.95 -5.40 4.14
CA ILE A 429 -4.22 -4.20 3.71
C ILE A 429 -2.73 -4.45 3.99
N ALA A 430 -1.91 -4.57 2.95
CA ALA A 430 -0.49 -4.87 3.15
C ALA A 430 0.29 -3.72 3.79
N HIS A 431 -0.02 -2.46 3.44
CA HIS A 431 0.77 -1.25 3.72
C HIS A 431 2.17 -1.24 3.07
N ALA A 432 2.90 -2.34 3.14
CA ALA A 432 4.16 -2.58 2.45
C ALA A 432 4.44 -4.09 2.37
N LEU A 433 5.05 -4.53 1.28
CA LEU A 433 5.57 -5.90 1.14
C LEU A 433 7.10 -5.87 1.14
N GLU A 434 7.71 -6.42 2.20
CA GLU A 434 9.15 -6.26 2.45
C GLU A 434 10.03 -6.88 1.35
N LYS A 435 9.53 -7.91 0.63
CA LYS A 435 10.23 -8.53 -0.51
C LYS A 435 10.66 -7.52 -1.57
N THR A 436 9.88 -6.46 -1.79
CA THR A 436 10.21 -5.38 -2.74
C THR A 436 11.14 -4.31 -2.15
N LYS A 437 11.08 -4.11 -0.83
CA LYS A 437 11.91 -3.12 -0.14
C LYS A 437 13.34 -3.61 0.10
N TYR A 438 13.52 -4.92 0.17
CA TYR A 438 14.81 -5.58 0.26
C TYR A 438 15.05 -6.38 -1.03
N PRO A 439 15.68 -5.79 -2.06
CA PRO A 439 15.95 -6.48 -3.31
C PRO A 439 16.68 -7.81 -3.09
N ASP A 440 16.29 -8.82 -3.85
CA ASP A 440 16.84 -10.18 -3.82
C ASP A 440 16.77 -10.85 -2.42
N SER A 441 15.88 -10.36 -1.54
CA SER A 441 15.68 -10.94 -0.20
C SER A 441 15.04 -12.31 -0.21
N ASP A 442 14.35 -12.69 -1.28
CA ASP A 442 13.85 -14.04 -1.52
C ASP A 442 15.00 -14.99 -1.87
N ILE A 443 15.74 -14.73 -2.94
CA ILE A 443 16.82 -15.62 -3.38
C ILE A 443 17.97 -15.70 -2.36
N TYR A 444 18.26 -14.60 -1.64
CA TYR A 444 19.31 -14.54 -0.60
C TYR A 444 18.77 -14.56 0.83
N TRP A 445 17.56 -15.07 1.05
CA TRP A 445 16.88 -15.04 2.36
C TRP A 445 17.73 -15.56 3.52
N ARG A 446 18.53 -16.61 3.31
CA ARG A 446 19.40 -17.19 4.36
C ARG A 446 20.39 -16.17 4.96
N LYS A 447 20.81 -15.16 4.18
CA LYS A 447 21.69 -14.08 4.66
C LYS A 447 20.96 -13.07 5.55
N TYR A 448 19.64 -12.97 5.36
CA TYR A 448 18.76 -12.05 6.08
C TYR A 448 18.07 -12.73 7.27
N GLU A 449 18.08 -14.06 7.34
CA GLU A 449 17.27 -14.83 8.29
C GLU A 449 17.57 -14.49 9.75
N ASP A 450 18.83 -14.43 10.15
CA ASP A 450 19.25 -14.10 11.53
C ASP A 450 18.81 -12.68 12.00
N LYS A 451 18.39 -11.82 11.06
CA LYS A 451 18.05 -10.41 11.35
C LYS A 451 16.59 -10.06 11.06
N TYR A 452 16.01 -10.59 9.99
CA TYR A 452 14.72 -10.15 9.46
C TYR A 452 13.67 -11.26 9.41
N HIS A 453 14.06 -12.53 9.56
CA HIS A 453 13.14 -13.68 9.53
C HIS A 453 12.20 -13.69 8.31
N PHE A 454 12.76 -13.40 7.12
CA PHE A 454 11.97 -13.30 5.88
C PHE A 454 11.31 -14.61 5.47
N ALA A 455 11.85 -15.77 5.88
CA ALA A 455 11.16 -17.04 5.65
C ALA A 455 9.77 -17.04 6.30
N SER A 456 9.66 -16.62 7.56
CA SER A 456 8.37 -16.50 8.26
C SER A 456 7.48 -15.42 7.64
N GLN A 457 8.05 -14.26 7.33
CA GLN A 457 7.29 -13.14 6.77
C GLN A 457 6.68 -13.47 5.41
N PHE A 458 7.47 -13.98 4.46
CA PHE A 458 6.97 -14.29 3.12
C PHE A 458 5.99 -15.46 3.11
N THR A 459 6.14 -16.41 4.04
CA THR A 459 5.14 -17.46 4.26
C THR A 459 3.82 -16.86 4.76
N ALA A 460 3.89 -15.96 5.76
CA ALA A 460 2.72 -15.29 6.30
C ALA A 460 2.00 -14.43 5.24
N ASP A 461 2.76 -13.71 4.43
CA ASP A 461 2.26 -12.91 3.31
C ASP A 461 1.50 -13.79 2.31
N LEU A 462 2.06 -14.93 1.88
CA LEU A 462 1.41 -15.85 0.95
C LEU A 462 0.10 -16.45 1.51
N ILE A 463 0.09 -16.84 2.79
CA ILE A 463 -1.12 -17.33 3.47
C ILE A 463 -2.18 -16.24 3.45
N ALA A 464 -1.84 -15.05 3.95
CA ALA A 464 -2.73 -13.91 4.03
C ALA A 464 -3.31 -13.50 2.66
N MET A 465 -2.46 -13.39 1.63
CA MET A 465 -2.86 -13.01 0.28
C MET A 465 -3.96 -13.93 -0.29
N ASN A 466 -3.82 -15.24 -0.06
CA ASN A 466 -4.73 -16.22 -0.63
C ASN A 466 -5.96 -16.46 0.27
N SER A 467 -5.86 -16.23 1.58
CA SER A 467 -7.00 -16.36 2.51
C SER A 467 -8.00 -15.19 2.46
N ALA A 468 -7.57 -13.98 2.08
CA ALA A 468 -8.45 -12.81 2.07
C ALA A 468 -9.61 -12.96 1.06
N ASP A 469 -10.82 -12.54 1.49
CA ASP A 469 -11.99 -12.38 0.61
C ASP A 469 -11.78 -11.21 -0.36
N PHE A 470 -11.21 -10.11 0.13
CA PHE A 470 -10.77 -8.99 -0.69
C PHE A 470 -9.53 -8.29 -0.13
N ILE A 471 -8.77 -7.66 -1.02
CA ILE A 471 -7.54 -6.95 -0.70
C ILE A 471 -7.73 -5.49 -1.08
N ILE A 472 -7.50 -4.59 -0.13
CA ILE A 472 -7.43 -3.15 -0.39
C ILE A 472 -5.97 -2.76 -0.59
N THR A 473 -5.72 -2.02 -1.67
CA THR A 473 -4.43 -1.39 -1.97
C THR A 473 -4.60 0.12 -2.13
N SER A 474 -3.55 0.87 -1.87
CA SER A 474 -3.59 2.33 -1.95
C SER A 474 -3.43 2.84 -3.38
N THR A 475 -2.77 2.06 -4.25
CA THR A 475 -2.40 2.43 -5.63
C THR A 475 -2.46 1.22 -6.56
N TYR A 476 -2.62 1.48 -7.86
CA TYR A 476 -2.43 0.45 -8.88
C TYR A 476 -1.01 -0.12 -8.88
N GLN A 477 -0.02 0.75 -8.64
CA GLN A 477 1.40 0.41 -8.51
C GLN A 477 1.67 -0.66 -7.44
N GLU A 478 0.93 -0.64 -6.33
CA GLU A 478 1.03 -1.66 -5.28
C GLU A 478 0.67 -3.06 -5.82
N ILE A 479 -0.32 -3.18 -6.71
CA ILE A 479 -0.73 -4.45 -7.29
C ILE A 479 0.19 -4.85 -8.44
N ALA A 480 0.17 -4.06 -9.52
CA ALA A 480 0.74 -4.42 -10.82
C ALA A 480 1.73 -3.38 -11.34
N GLY A 481 2.23 -2.50 -10.46
CA GLY A 481 3.33 -1.64 -10.79
C GLY A 481 3.00 -0.63 -11.89
N SER A 482 4.00 -0.35 -12.71
CA SER A 482 3.88 0.51 -13.88
C SER A 482 4.09 -0.33 -15.15
N LYS A 483 4.17 0.34 -16.29
CA LYS A 483 4.55 -0.34 -17.53
C LYS A 483 5.93 -1.00 -17.43
N ASN A 484 6.88 -0.32 -16.76
CA ASN A 484 8.29 -0.72 -16.75
C ASN A 484 8.73 -1.34 -15.42
N ASN A 485 8.02 -1.06 -14.33
CA ASN A 485 8.36 -1.57 -13.00
C ASN A 485 7.30 -2.56 -12.53
N VAL A 486 7.75 -3.68 -11.97
CA VAL A 486 6.89 -4.68 -11.32
C VAL A 486 6.17 -4.13 -10.09
N GLY A 487 4.92 -4.57 -9.88
CA GLY A 487 4.14 -4.24 -8.69
C GLY A 487 4.59 -4.99 -7.43
N GLN A 488 4.12 -4.55 -6.26
CA GLN A 488 4.48 -5.21 -5.00
C GLN A 488 3.87 -6.61 -4.93
N TYR A 489 2.56 -6.74 -5.12
CA TYR A 489 1.90 -8.04 -5.18
C TYR A 489 2.35 -8.86 -6.38
N GLU A 490 2.52 -8.24 -7.56
CA GLU A 490 3.01 -8.94 -8.75
C GLU A 490 4.37 -9.60 -8.54
N SER A 491 5.25 -9.00 -7.73
CA SER A 491 6.54 -9.62 -7.41
C SER A 491 6.40 -10.94 -6.63
N HIS A 492 5.22 -11.23 -6.05
CA HIS A 492 4.89 -12.47 -5.35
C HIS A 492 4.19 -13.49 -6.26
N THR A 493 3.95 -13.18 -7.54
CA THR A 493 3.39 -14.14 -8.50
C THR A 493 4.32 -15.34 -8.66
N ALA A 494 5.62 -15.12 -8.85
CA ALA A 494 6.60 -16.20 -8.96
C ALA A 494 7.93 -15.81 -8.30
N PHE A 495 8.39 -16.62 -7.34
CA PHE A 495 9.68 -16.44 -6.68
C PHE A 495 10.14 -17.72 -5.99
N THR A 496 11.35 -17.73 -5.45
CA THR A 496 11.90 -18.91 -4.76
C THR A 496 12.70 -18.51 -3.54
N LEU A 497 12.61 -19.32 -2.49
CA LEU A 497 13.44 -19.28 -1.31
C LEU A 497 14.35 -20.53 -1.36
N PRO A 498 15.55 -20.44 -1.95
CA PRO A 498 16.38 -21.62 -2.20
C PRO A 498 16.57 -22.46 -0.94
N GLY A 499 16.33 -23.77 -1.05
CA GLY A 499 16.38 -24.75 0.04
C GLY A 499 15.22 -24.72 1.04
N LEU A 500 14.16 -23.94 0.78
CA LEU A 500 12.92 -23.95 1.57
C LEU A 500 11.71 -24.38 0.71
N TYR A 501 11.25 -23.52 -0.20
CA TYR A 501 10.18 -23.82 -1.15
C TYR A 501 10.26 -22.90 -2.38
N ARG A 502 9.58 -23.29 -3.45
CA ARG A 502 9.42 -22.53 -4.69
C ARG A 502 7.96 -22.10 -4.85
N VAL A 503 7.74 -20.86 -5.27
CA VAL A 503 6.41 -20.31 -5.53
C VAL A 503 6.25 -20.16 -7.03
N VAL A 504 5.51 -21.08 -7.64
CA VAL A 504 5.27 -21.11 -9.10
C VAL A 504 4.17 -20.14 -9.48
N HIS A 505 3.11 -20.09 -8.67
CA HIS A 505 2.03 -19.12 -8.83
C HIS A 505 1.48 -18.74 -7.44
N GLY A 506 2.02 -17.69 -6.83
CA GLY A 506 1.68 -17.24 -5.47
C GLY A 506 0.44 -16.33 -5.40
N ILE A 507 0.27 -15.45 -6.37
CA ILE A 507 -0.87 -14.52 -6.48
C ILE A 507 -1.03 -14.08 -7.94
N ASP A 508 -2.27 -13.81 -8.36
CA ASP A 508 -2.59 -13.26 -9.68
C ASP A 508 -3.01 -11.80 -9.54
N VAL A 509 -2.32 -10.88 -10.24
CA VAL A 509 -2.68 -9.46 -10.25
C VAL A 509 -4.07 -9.18 -10.86
N PHE A 510 -4.59 -10.13 -11.64
CA PHE A 510 -5.94 -10.05 -12.21
C PHE A 510 -7.02 -10.59 -11.27
N ASP A 511 -6.68 -11.08 -10.08
CA ASP A 511 -7.67 -11.60 -9.14
C ASP A 511 -8.72 -10.52 -8.79
N PRO A 512 -10.04 -10.80 -8.94
CA PRO A 512 -11.09 -9.84 -8.63
C PRO A 512 -11.19 -9.48 -7.13
N LYS A 513 -10.40 -10.11 -6.26
CA LYS A 513 -10.28 -9.70 -4.86
C LYS A 513 -9.54 -8.37 -4.68
N PHE A 514 -8.72 -7.95 -5.64
CA PHE A 514 -7.99 -6.68 -5.57
C PHE A 514 -8.87 -5.46 -5.84
N ASN A 515 -8.87 -4.52 -4.89
CA ASN A 515 -9.58 -3.25 -4.98
C ASN A 515 -8.66 -2.10 -4.57
N ILE A 516 -8.61 -1.04 -5.38
CA ILE A 516 -7.85 0.17 -5.08
C ILE A 516 -8.76 1.13 -4.33
N VAL A 517 -8.41 1.43 -3.07
CA VAL A 517 -9.06 2.44 -2.24
C VAL A 517 -7.98 3.34 -1.68
N SER A 518 -7.70 4.43 -2.40
CA SER A 518 -6.62 5.34 -2.07
C SER A 518 -6.92 6.11 -0.78
N PRO A 519 -5.96 6.16 0.18
CA PRO A 519 -6.11 6.98 1.37
C PRO A 519 -5.89 8.46 1.04
N GLY A 520 -6.15 9.32 2.03
CA GLY A 520 -5.82 10.74 1.96
C GLY A 520 -5.12 11.23 3.23
N ALA A 521 -4.94 12.55 3.31
CA ALA A 521 -4.48 13.22 4.52
C ALA A 521 -5.67 13.86 5.26
N ASP A 522 -5.56 13.95 6.59
CA ASP A 522 -6.55 14.67 7.41
C ASP A 522 -6.56 16.16 7.03
N MET A 523 -7.63 16.58 6.35
CA MET A 523 -7.82 17.94 5.85
C MET A 523 -7.95 18.99 6.96
N CYS A 524 -8.18 18.59 8.22
CA CYS A 524 -8.15 19.50 9.36
C CYS A 524 -6.71 19.86 9.75
N ILE A 525 -5.77 18.93 9.58
CA ILE A 525 -4.36 19.08 9.93
C ILE A 525 -3.55 19.65 8.76
N TYR A 526 -3.73 19.05 7.58
CA TYR A 526 -3.01 19.39 6.36
C TYR A 526 -3.98 20.12 5.43
N PHE A 527 -3.62 21.34 5.05
CA PHE A 527 -4.45 22.20 4.20
C PHE A 527 -3.54 23.23 3.52
N PRO A 528 -4.00 23.87 2.43
CA PRO A 528 -3.17 24.76 1.63
C PRO A 528 -2.51 25.88 2.46
N TYR A 529 -1.23 26.15 2.24
CA TYR A 529 -0.48 27.23 2.90
C TYR A 529 -1.05 28.64 2.64
N SER A 530 -1.84 28.77 1.57
CA SER A 530 -2.54 29.97 1.13
C SER A 530 -3.78 30.30 1.97
N ASP A 531 -4.35 29.34 2.70
CA ASP A 531 -5.47 29.57 3.62
C ASP A 531 -4.96 30.23 4.90
N LYS A 532 -4.88 31.56 4.88
CA LYS A 532 -4.31 32.37 5.96
C LYS A 532 -5.16 32.38 7.24
N GLU A 533 -6.46 32.13 7.15
CA GLU A 533 -7.36 32.15 8.31
C GLU A 533 -7.17 30.91 9.20
N ARG A 534 -6.84 29.77 8.59
CA ARG A 534 -6.63 28.51 9.32
C ARG A 534 -5.20 28.34 9.85
N ARG A 535 -4.25 29.23 9.50
CA ARG A 535 -2.83 29.11 9.89
C ARG A 535 -2.66 29.13 11.41
N LEU A 536 -1.80 28.23 11.90
CA LEU A 536 -1.49 28.11 13.33
C LEU A 536 -0.33 29.02 13.71
N THR A 537 -0.51 30.34 13.56
CA THR A 537 0.57 31.35 13.75
C THR A 537 1.18 31.36 15.15
N ALA A 538 0.44 30.91 16.17
CA ALA A 538 0.96 30.74 17.53
C ALA A 538 2.13 29.73 17.61
N LEU A 539 2.25 28.82 16.64
CA LEU A 539 3.35 27.84 16.59
C LEU A 539 4.61 28.38 15.89
N HIS A 540 4.54 29.53 15.22
CA HIS A 540 5.65 30.05 14.39
C HIS A 540 6.93 30.28 15.20
N GLY A 541 6.83 30.82 16.42
CA GLY A 541 8.00 30.98 17.29
C GLY A 541 8.73 29.66 17.56
N SER A 542 7.99 28.58 17.83
CA SER A 542 8.58 27.25 18.06
C SER A 542 9.15 26.61 16.79
N ILE A 543 8.58 26.94 15.61
CA ILE A 543 9.07 26.47 14.32
C ILE A 543 10.35 27.22 13.94
N GLU A 544 10.40 28.53 14.18
CA GLU A 544 11.58 29.35 13.94
C GLU A 544 12.76 28.94 14.84
N GLU A 545 12.51 28.61 16.11
CA GLU A 545 13.49 28.02 17.00
C GLU A 545 14.02 26.69 16.42
N LEU A 546 13.11 25.79 16.05
CA LEU A 546 13.44 24.50 15.47
C LEU A 546 14.31 24.61 14.21
N LEU A 547 14.02 25.57 13.33
CA LEU A 547 14.73 25.76 12.06
C LEU A 547 16.01 26.59 12.18
N TYR A 548 16.03 27.63 13.03
CA TYR A 548 17.02 28.70 12.96
C TYR A 548 17.74 29.02 14.26
N ASP A 549 17.44 28.32 15.36
CA ASP A 549 18.21 28.47 16.61
C ASP A 549 19.67 28.01 16.39
N PRO A 550 20.69 28.85 16.64
CA PRO A 550 22.09 28.44 16.51
C PRO A 550 22.54 27.40 17.54
N GLU A 551 21.81 27.20 18.64
CA GLU A 551 22.16 26.18 19.63
C GLU A 551 22.01 24.77 19.05
N GLN A 552 22.97 23.90 19.38
CA GLN A 552 22.94 22.49 19.01
C GLN A 552 22.57 21.67 20.24
N ASN A 553 21.53 20.86 20.12
CA ASN A 553 20.98 20.08 21.22
C ASN A 553 20.42 18.74 20.70
N ASP A 554 19.66 18.05 21.55
CA ASP A 554 19.06 16.75 21.23
C ASP A 554 17.85 16.83 20.27
N GLU A 555 17.35 18.02 19.98
CA GLU A 555 16.21 18.27 19.09
C GLU A 555 16.64 18.75 17.71
N HIS A 556 17.80 19.43 17.60
CA HIS A 556 18.35 19.88 16.32
C HIS A 556 19.88 20.07 16.32
N VAL A 557 20.49 19.75 15.18
CA VAL A 557 21.93 19.88 14.89
C VAL A 557 22.11 20.58 13.54
N GLY A 558 23.21 21.34 13.40
CA GLY A 558 23.45 22.19 12.21
C GLY A 558 22.79 23.56 12.33
N ILE A 559 23.12 24.48 11.42
CA ILE A 559 22.66 25.88 11.45
C ILE A 559 22.35 26.31 10.02
N LEU A 560 21.29 27.10 9.83
CA LEU A 560 21.00 27.79 8.57
C LEU A 560 21.45 29.24 8.68
N SER A 561 22.54 29.60 7.99
CA SER A 561 23.14 30.94 8.05
C SER A 561 22.35 31.98 7.25
N ASP A 562 21.69 31.57 6.18
CA ASP A 562 20.90 32.46 5.32
C ASP A 562 19.42 32.07 5.37
N ARG A 563 18.61 32.85 6.11
CA ARG A 563 17.17 32.63 6.26
C ARG A 563 16.35 33.02 5.03
N SER A 564 16.95 33.73 4.06
CA SER A 564 16.24 34.19 2.86
C SER A 564 16.14 33.09 1.79
N LYS A 565 16.97 32.05 1.88
CA LYS A 565 16.96 30.94 0.94
C LYS A 565 15.73 30.06 1.13
N PRO A 566 15.14 29.54 0.03
CA PRO A 566 14.17 28.46 0.11
C PRO A 566 14.73 27.24 0.82
N ILE A 567 13.83 26.44 1.39
CA ILE A 567 14.18 25.22 2.11
C ILE A 567 13.77 24.00 1.28
N ILE A 568 14.73 23.11 1.00
CA ILE A 568 14.43 21.72 0.70
C ILE A 568 14.15 21.01 2.03
N PHE A 569 12.98 20.42 2.14
CA PHE A 569 12.50 19.75 3.34
C PHE A 569 12.29 18.25 3.08
N SER A 570 12.75 17.39 3.97
CA SER A 570 12.39 15.98 3.98
C SER A 570 12.08 15.53 5.40
N MET A 571 11.02 14.74 5.55
CA MET A 571 10.59 14.19 6.83
C MET A 571 10.24 12.71 6.67
N ALA A 572 10.96 11.84 7.36
CA ALA A 572 10.68 10.40 7.38
C ALA A 572 11.33 9.73 8.59
N ARG A 573 11.03 8.44 8.79
CA ARG A 573 11.86 7.59 9.66
C ARG A 573 13.28 7.50 9.08
N LEU A 574 14.27 7.40 9.96
CA LEU A 574 15.66 7.26 9.56
C LEU A 574 15.99 5.77 9.44
N ASP A 575 15.79 5.23 8.25
CA ASP A 575 16.14 3.85 7.89
C ASP A 575 16.78 3.80 6.50
N ARG A 576 17.40 2.66 6.16
CA ARG A 576 18.15 2.52 4.90
C ARG A 576 17.28 2.71 3.67
N VAL A 577 16.02 2.27 3.72
CA VAL A 577 15.09 2.33 2.58
C VAL A 577 14.64 3.76 2.33
N LYS A 578 14.41 4.55 3.38
CA LYS A 578 14.03 5.96 3.29
C LYS A 578 15.14 6.85 2.73
N ASN A 579 16.40 6.44 2.83
CA ASN A 579 17.54 7.04 2.13
C ASN A 579 17.70 8.56 2.35
N LEU A 580 17.39 9.04 3.56
CA LEU A 580 17.60 10.45 3.92
C LEU A 580 19.09 10.83 3.82
N THR A 581 20.00 9.92 4.16
CA THR A 581 21.44 10.13 4.02
C THR A 581 21.87 10.27 2.56
N GLY A 582 21.24 9.57 1.61
CA GLY A 582 21.49 9.74 0.18
C GLY A 582 21.12 11.12 -0.33
N LEU A 583 20.03 11.72 0.17
CA LEU A 583 19.68 13.11 -0.13
C LEU A 583 20.71 14.09 0.42
N VAL A 584 21.22 13.87 1.63
CA VAL A 584 22.27 14.70 2.22
C VAL A 584 23.57 14.60 1.42
N GLU A 585 23.94 13.41 0.96
CA GLU A 585 25.09 13.22 0.09
C GLU A 585 24.92 13.93 -1.27
N CYS A 586 23.75 13.78 -1.90
CA CYS A 586 23.38 14.46 -3.14
C CYS A 586 23.50 15.99 -3.02
N TYR A 587 22.94 16.55 -1.95
CA TYR A 587 23.05 17.98 -1.64
C TYR A 587 24.49 18.41 -1.36
N GLY A 588 25.25 17.63 -0.58
CA GLY A 588 26.63 17.94 -0.22
C GLY A 588 27.58 17.98 -1.42
N LYS A 589 27.39 17.11 -2.41
CA LYS A 589 28.17 17.07 -3.66
C LYS A 589 27.90 18.25 -4.58
N SER A 590 26.68 18.81 -4.56
CA SER A 590 26.27 19.85 -5.49
C SER A 590 26.45 21.25 -4.91
N SER A 591 27.57 21.91 -5.24
CA SER A 591 27.80 23.32 -4.86
C SER A 591 26.69 24.24 -5.35
N ARG A 592 26.20 24.03 -6.57
CA ARG A 592 25.14 24.84 -7.16
C ARG A 592 23.83 24.73 -6.40
N LEU A 593 23.44 23.53 -5.98
CA LEU A 593 22.22 23.36 -5.19
C LEU A 593 22.35 24.04 -3.81
N ARG A 594 23.52 23.93 -3.17
CA ARG A 594 23.82 24.60 -1.88
C ARG A 594 23.78 26.13 -1.96
N GLU A 595 24.14 26.70 -3.11
CA GLU A 595 24.00 28.14 -3.34
C GLU A 595 22.54 28.58 -3.35
N LEU A 596 21.66 27.80 -4.00
CA LEU A 596 20.26 28.14 -4.23
C LEU A 596 19.38 27.96 -2.99
N VAL A 597 19.60 26.90 -2.20
CA VAL A 597 18.65 26.49 -1.15
C VAL A 597 19.34 25.94 0.10
N ASN A 598 18.64 26.00 1.23
CA ASN A 598 19.00 25.29 2.48
C ASN A 598 18.42 23.87 2.49
N LEU A 599 19.07 22.95 3.21
CA LEU A 599 18.55 21.59 3.42
C LEU A 599 18.12 21.37 4.88
N VAL A 600 16.87 20.92 5.05
CA VAL A 600 16.30 20.54 6.35
C VAL A 600 15.85 19.08 6.31
N ILE A 601 16.39 18.26 7.21
CA ILE A 601 16.02 16.85 7.37
C ILE A 601 15.38 16.66 8.74
N VAL A 602 14.18 16.10 8.78
CA VAL A 602 13.50 15.67 10.00
C VAL A 602 13.48 14.14 10.02
N GLY A 603 14.16 13.53 10.98
CA GLY A 603 14.14 12.07 11.10
C GLY A 603 15.15 11.52 12.09
N GLY A 604 14.72 10.49 12.81
CA GLY A 604 15.52 9.75 13.77
C GLY A 604 16.05 10.56 14.96
N TYR A 605 16.90 9.92 15.75
CA TYR A 605 17.71 10.54 16.81
C TYR A 605 19.04 11.07 16.27
N MET A 606 19.65 12.08 16.91
CA MET A 606 21.02 12.48 16.56
C MET A 606 22.11 11.67 17.25
N ASP A 607 21.79 10.99 18.36
CA ASP A 607 22.73 10.17 19.12
C ASP A 607 22.40 8.69 18.93
N VAL A 608 23.40 7.94 18.43
CA VAL A 608 23.36 6.49 18.23
C VAL A 608 22.91 5.77 19.51
N LYS A 609 23.32 6.25 20.69
CA LYS A 609 23.01 5.62 21.99
C LYS A 609 21.54 5.69 22.37
N LYS A 610 20.77 6.58 21.75
CA LYS A 610 19.33 6.74 22.01
C LYS A 610 18.48 5.82 21.14
N SER A 611 19.02 5.34 20.02
CA SER A 611 18.33 4.35 19.20
C SER A 611 18.55 2.94 19.74
N ARG A 612 17.52 2.11 19.55
CA ARG A 612 17.59 0.65 19.73
C ARG A 612 17.41 -0.10 18.41
N ASP A 613 17.16 0.63 17.33
CA ASP A 613 16.98 0.09 15.99
C ASP A 613 18.33 0.08 15.27
N ARG A 614 18.68 -1.06 14.68
CA ARG A 614 20.01 -1.25 14.09
C ARG A 614 20.20 -0.46 12.80
N GLU A 615 19.14 -0.25 12.02
CA GLU A 615 19.23 0.53 10.77
C GLU A 615 19.35 2.01 11.07
N GLU A 616 18.54 2.51 12.00
CA GLU A 616 18.62 3.89 12.47
C GLU A 616 20.02 4.21 13.02
N MET A 617 20.59 3.34 13.86
CA MET A 617 21.95 3.52 14.38
C MET A 617 22.99 3.69 13.26
N SER A 618 22.93 2.85 12.22
CA SER A 618 23.86 2.92 11.08
C SER A 618 23.66 4.18 10.25
N GLU A 619 22.41 4.62 10.06
CA GLU A 619 22.09 5.84 9.30
C GLU A 619 22.44 7.11 10.09
N ILE A 620 22.38 7.09 11.43
CA ILE A 620 22.87 8.19 12.29
C ILE A 620 24.38 8.39 12.10
N GLU A 621 25.16 7.32 12.15
CA GLU A 621 26.62 7.37 11.95
C GLU A 621 26.95 7.96 10.57
N LYS A 622 26.29 7.44 9.53
CA LYS A 622 26.43 7.93 8.16
C LYS A 622 26.06 9.40 8.03
N MET A 623 24.98 9.86 8.68
CA MET A 623 24.57 11.27 8.68
C MET A 623 25.67 12.18 9.24
N HIS A 624 26.26 11.81 10.38
CA HIS A 624 27.36 12.56 10.99
C HIS A 624 28.61 12.62 10.09
N ASP A 625 28.94 11.51 9.44
CA ASP A 625 30.08 11.44 8.52
C ASP A 625 29.87 12.32 7.30
N LEU A 626 28.67 12.33 6.70
CA LEU A 626 28.33 13.18 5.57
C LEU A 626 28.39 14.68 5.93
N ILE A 627 27.87 15.06 7.09
CA ILE A 627 27.91 16.46 7.58
C ILE A 627 29.36 16.95 7.66
N LYS A 628 30.28 16.11 8.18
CA LYS A 628 31.70 16.42 8.29
C LYS A 628 32.38 16.42 6.92
N GLN A 629 32.15 15.39 6.11
CA GLN A 629 32.78 15.18 4.81
C GLN A 629 32.51 16.35 3.85
N TYR A 630 31.26 16.82 3.79
CA TYR A 630 30.86 17.88 2.86
C TYR A 630 30.86 19.30 3.47
N ASN A 631 31.27 19.43 4.74
CA ASN A 631 31.28 20.67 5.51
C ASN A 631 29.95 21.43 5.35
N LEU A 632 28.86 20.82 5.80
CA LEU A 632 27.49 21.34 5.60
C LEU A 632 27.09 22.45 6.59
N HIS A 633 28.05 22.95 7.38
CA HIS A 633 27.79 23.97 8.39
C HIS A 633 27.28 25.27 7.75
N GLY A 634 26.11 25.74 8.19
CA GLY A 634 25.49 26.98 7.70
C GLY A 634 24.49 26.80 6.58
N GLN A 635 24.35 25.60 5.99
CA GLN A 635 23.37 25.32 4.94
C GLN A 635 22.48 24.09 5.24
N PHE A 636 22.71 23.43 6.37
CA PHE A 636 22.05 22.18 6.74
C PHE A 636 21.52 22.23 8.17
N ARG A 637 20.31 21.69 8.35
CA ARG A 637 19.65 21.51 9.64
C ARG A 637 19.08 20.10 9.73
N TRP A 638 19.52 19.34 10.74
CA TRP A 638 18.94 18.06 11.09
C TRP A 638 18.10 18.21 12.35
N ILE A 639 16.84 17.80 12.27
CA ILE A 639 15.84 17.91 13.33
C ILE A 639 15.38 16.51 13.73
N ARG A 640 15.13 16.32 15.02
CA ARG A 640 14.66 15.05 15.57
C ARG A 640 13.25 14.74 15.05
N ALA A 641 12.91 13.45 14.97
CA ALA A 641 11.57 13.00 14.59
C ALA A 641 10.45 13.78 15.31
N GLN A 642 9.52 14.34 14.54
CA GLN A 642 8.45 15.21 15.05
C GLN A 642 7.16 14.42 15.28
N MET A 643 6.67 14.40 16.53
CA MET A 643 5.54 13.56 16.94
C MET A 643 4.18 14.26 16.92
N ASN A 644 4.14 15.59 16.76
CA ASN A 644 2.91 16.38 16.82
C ASN A 644 2.41 16.71 15.40
N ARG A 645 1.35 16.02 14.95
CA ARG A 645 0.80 16.20 13.59
C ARG A 645 0.34 17.64 13.31
N ALA A 646 -0.25 18.34 14.28
CA ALA A 646 -0.69 19.73 14.10
C ALA A 646 0.49 20.68 13.85
N ARG A 647 1.59 20.52 14.61
CA ARG A 647 2.83 21.26 14.36
C ARG A 647 3.47 20.85 13.03
N ASN A 648 3.42 19.58 12.66
CA ASN A 648 3.95 19.09 11.39
C ASN A 648 3.20 19.71 10.19
N GLY A 649 1.86 19.78 10.25
CA GLY A 649 1.07 20.46 9.23
C GLY A 649 1.46 21.92 9.08
N GLU A 650 1.68 22.64 10.19
CA GLU A 650 2.14 24.03 10.13
C GLU A 650 3.59 24.14 9.64
N LEU A 651 4.46 23.18 9.96
CA LEU A 651 5.83 23.13 9.43
C LEU A 651 5.82 22.99 7.91
N TYR A 652 5.02 22.08 7.32
CA TYR A 652 4.87 21.98 5.86
C TYR A 652 4.46 23.32 5.22
N ARG A 653 3.46 24.00 5.80
CA ARG A 653 2.99 25.31 5.33
C ARG A 653 4.04 26.41 5.52
N TYR A 654 4.82 26.35 6.60
CA TYR A 654 5.92 27.28 6.84
C TYR A 654 7.02 27.11 5.78
N ILE A 655 7.38 25.86 5.43
CA ILE A 655 8.31 25.60 4.32
C ILE A 655 7.75 26.14 2.99
N ALA A 656 6.45 25.99 2.74
CA ALA A 656 5.82 26.55 1.55
C ALA A 656 5.90 28.10 1.51
N ASP A 657 5.81 28.79 2.65
CA ASP A 657 6.02 30.25 2.72
C ASP A 657 7.45 30.65 2.30
N THR A 658 8.46 29.77 2.49
CA THR A 658 9.84 29.99 2.00
C THR A 658 10.03 29.75 0.50
N LYS A 659 8.97 29.40 -0.23
CA LYS A 659 9.03 28.89 -1.62
C LYS A 659 9.97 27.69 -1.76
N GLY A 660 10.01 26.86 -0.72
CA GLY A 660 10.77 25.62 -0.65
C GLY A 660 10.14 24.47 -1.45
N ALA A 661 10.66 23.26 -1.24
CA ALA A 661 10.11 22.03 -1.82
C ALA A 661 10.24 20.85 -0.85
N PHE A 662 9.36 19.86 -0.97
CA PHE A 662 9.49 18.58 -0.28
C PHE A 662 10.26 17.58 -1.14
N VAL A 663 11.16 16.81 -0.54
CA VAL A 663 11.89 15.73 -1.22
C VAL A 663 11.72 14.41 -0.48
N GLN A 664 11.26 13.39 -1.21
CA GLN A 664 11.16 12.00 -0.77
C GLN A 664 12.18 11.18 -1.58
N PRO A 665 13.34 10.80 -0.99
CA PRO A 665 14.45 10.18 -1.73
C PRO A 665 14.55 8.65 -1.57
N ALA A 666 13.47 7.96 -1.18
CA ALA A 666 13.56 6.53 -0.82
C ALA A 666 13.98 5.67 -2.01
N PHE A 667 14.76 4.62 -1.73
CA PHE A 667 15.04 3.59 -2.74
C PHE A 667 13.76 2.88 -3.20
N TYR A 668 12.79 2.74 -2.29
CA TYR A 668 11.45 2.28 -2.58
C TYR A 668 10.48 2.86 -1.56
N GLU A 669 9.35 3.42 -2.00
CA GLU A 669 8.30 3.92 -1.13
C GLU A 669 6.98 3.22 -1.47
N ALA A 670 6.40 2.45 -0.54
CA ALA A 670 5.20 1.66 -0.82
C ALA A 670 4.00 2.54 -1.23
N PHE A 671 3.78 3.63 -0.51
CA PHE A 671 2.76 4.64 -0.83
C PHE A 671 3.32 6.06 -0.72
N GLY A 672 3.72 6.46 0.49
CA GLY A 672 4.30 7.78 0.75
C GLY A 672 3.28 8.81 1.25
N LEU A 673 2.69 8.60 2.42
CA LEU A 673 1.77 9.58 3.04
C LEU A 673 2.39 10.98 3.17
N THR A 674 3.69 11.09 3.40
CA THR A 674 4.38 12.39 3.49
C THR A 674 4.37 13.15 2.16
N VAL A 675 4.27 12.45 1.02
CA VAL A 675 4.06 13.06 -0.31
C VAL A 675 2.67 13.65 -0.38
N VAL A 676 1.64 12.89 0.04
CA VAL A 676 0.25 13.35 0.12
C VAL A 676 0.13 14.56 1.05
N GLU A 677 0.73 14.51 2.25
CA GLU A 677 0.73 15.59 3.24
C GLU A 677 1.38 16.87 2.70
N ALA A 678 2.55 16.76 2.04
CA ALA A 678 3.24 17.90 1.43
C ALA A 678 2.41 18.52 0.30
N MET A 679 1.88 17.70 -0.61
CA MET A 679 1.04 18.15 -1.72
C MET A 679 -0.27 18.78 -1.23
N THR A 680 -0.89 18.23 -0.18
CA THR A 680 -2.09 18.80 0.46
C THR A 680 -1.84 20.19 1.06
N CYS A 681 -0.62 20.45 1.52
CA CYS A 681 -0.21 21.77 2.00
C CYS A 681 0.16 22.76 0.87
N GLY A 682 0.14 22.32 -0.39
CA GLY A 682 0.58 23.11 -1.55
C GLY A 682 2.10 23.22 -1.67
N LEU A 683 2.86 22.26 -1.13
CA LEU A 683 4.32 22.24 -1.22
C LEU A 683 4.77 21.43 -2.46
N PRO A 684 5.43 22.05 -3.46
CA PRO A 684 6.00 21.32 -4.59
C PRO A 684 6.86 20.16 -4.13
N THR A 685 6.64 18.99 -4.72
CA THR A 685 7.20 17.74 -4.23
C THR A 685 8.02 17.02 -5.29
N PHE A 686 9.22 16.59 -4.90
CA PHE A 686 10.08 15.66 -5.63
C PHE A 686 10.03 14.31 -4.90
N ALA A 687 9.59 13.25 -5.56
CA ALA A 687 9.49 11.94 -4.93
C ALA A 687 10.08 10.82 -5.80
N THR A 688 10.51 9.74 -5.14
CA THR A 688 11.06 8.57 -5.82
C THR A 688 10.13 8.04 -6.90
N CYS A 689 10.69 7.62 -8.04
CA CYS A 689 9.94 6.93 -9.09
C CYS A 689 9.74 5.42 -8.81
N HIS A 690 10.24 4.92 -7.66
CA HIS A 690 10.14 3.51 -7.27
C HIS A 690 9.07 3.32 -6.19
N GLY A 691 7.93 2.77 -6.58
CA GLY A 691 6.79 2.49 -5.70
C GLY A 691 5.68 3.54 -5.81
N GLY A 692 4.84 3.66 -4.79
CA GLY A 692 3.59 4.42 -4.79
C GLY A 692 3.68 5.89 -5.25
N PRO A 693 4.72 6.67 -4.91
CA PRO A 693 4.80 8.06 -5.35
C PRO A 693 4.81 8.24 -6.87
N ALA A 694 5.24 7.22 -7.63
CA ALA A 694 5.22 7.22 -9.09
C ALA A 694 3.80 7.30 -9.69
N GLU A 695 2.79 6.92 -8.92
CA GLU A 695 1.37 7.06 -9.27
C GLU A 695 0.74 8.30 -8.63
N ILE A 696 1.21 8.72 -7.45
CA ILE A 696 0.69 9.92 -6.79
C ILE A 696 0.99 11.17 -7.62
N ILE A 697 2.22 11.30 -8.10
CA ILE A 697 2.71 12.47 -8.84
C ILE A 697 2.56 12.29 -10.35
N GLU A 698 2.14 13.36 -11.02
CA GLU A 698 2.24 13.52 -12.47
C GLU A 698 3.44 14.42 -12.77
N HIS A 699 4.49 13.83 -13.32
CA HIS A 699 5.79 14.48 -13.52
C HIS A 699 5.65 15.79 -14.32
N GLY A 700 6.14 16.89 -13.74
CA GLY A 700 6.10 18.23 -14.32
C GLY A 700 4.75 18.95 -14.22
N ILE A 701 3.71 18.30 -13.67
CA ILE A 701 2.36 18.84 -13.52
C ILE A 701 2.05 19.06 -12.03
N SER A 702 2.02 17.98 -11.24
CA SER A 702 1.70 18.01 -9.80
C SER A 702 2.91 17.80 -8.90
N GLY A 703 4.09 17.61 -9.49
CA GLY A 703 5.36 17.40 -8.80
C GLY A 703 6.40 16.82 -9.76
N PHE A 704 7.49 16.26 -9.22
CA PHE A 704 8.57 15.68 -9.99
C PHE A 704 8.94 14.29 -9.48
N HIS A 705 9.31 13.42 -10.43
CA HIS A 705 9.88 12.11 -10.14
C HIS A 705 11.41 12.22 -10.10
N VAL A 706 12.02 11.60 -9.09
CA VAL A 706 13.47 11.51 -8.93
C VAL A 706 13.89 10.06 -8.82
N ASP A 707 15.05 9.71 -9.38
CA ASP A 707 15.59 8.36 -9.28
C ASP A 707 16.73 8.32 -8.24
N PRO A 708 16.53 7.68 -7.07
CA PRO A 708 17.53 7.62 -6.00
C PRO A 708 18.83 6.91 -6.39
N TYR A 709 18.84 6.12 -7.47
CA TYR A 709 20.06 5.48 -8.00
C TYR A 709 20.91 6.42 -8.85
N HIS A 710 20.38 7.59 -9.22
CA HIS A 710 21.04 8.59 -10.06
C HIS A 710 21.12 9.96 -9.35
N PRO A 711 21.84 10.08 -8.23
CA PRO A 711 21.83 11.29 -7.38
C PRO A 711 22.21 12.58 -8.13
N ASP A 712 23.10 12.50 -9.12
CA ASP A 712 23.48 13.67 -9.93
C ASP A 712 22.30 14.20 -10.76
N GLN A 713 21.44 13.32 -11.28
CA GLN A 713 20.22 13.70 -12.00
C GLN A 713 19.17 14.28 -11.04
N VAL A 714 19.08 13.73 -9.82
CA VAL A 714 18.21 14.27 -8.76
C VAL A 714 18.62 15.71 -8.42
N ALA A 715 19.92 15.96 -8.21
CA ALA A 715 20.45 17.30 -7.97
C ALA A 715 20.14 18.25 -9.15
N ALA A 716 20.39 17.80 -10.38
CA ALA A 716 20.14 18.60 -11.58
C ALA A 716 18.67 19.00 -11.72
N SER A 717 17.73 18.09 -11.45
CA SER A 717 16.30 18.37 -11.48
C SER A 717 15.87 19.40 -10.45
N MET A 718 16.41 19.33 -9.23
CA MET A 718 16.13 20.33 -8.19
C MET A 718 16.74 21.70 -8.54
N ILE A 719 17.96 21.73 -9.09
CA ILE A 719 18.60 22.96 -9.57
C ILE A 719 17.74 23.63 -10.64
N ASP A 720 17.33 22.90 -11.68
CA ASP A 720 16.48 23.43 -12.76
C ASP A 720 15.21 24.08 -12.20
N PHE A 721 14.53 23.38 -11.28
CA PHE A 721 13.31 23.91 -10.67
C PHE A 721 13.54 25.21 -9.91
N PHE A 722 14.54 25.27 -9.03
CA PHE A 722 14.79 26.48 -8.24
C PHE A 722 15.32 27.65 -9.10
N GLU A 723 16.14 27.39 -10.11
CA GLU A 723 16.58 28.41 -11.07
C GLU A 723 15.41 28.96 -11.89
N ARG A 724 14.50 28.10 -12.34
CA ARG A 724 13.28 28.52 -13.02
C ARG A 724 12.38 29.34 -12.11
N CYS A 725 12.25 28.98 -10.84
CA CYS A 725 11.47 29.75 -9.86
C CYS A 725 12.10 31.11 -9.55
N GLN A 726 13.42 31.23 -9.57
CA GLN A 726 14.10 32.53 -9.44
C GLN A 726 13.83 33.45 -10.63
N ASN A 727 13.75 32.89 -11.85
CA ASN A 727 13.46 33.63 -13.07
C ASN A 727 11.97 33.96 -13.26
N ASP A 728 11.09 33.03 -12.89
CA ASP A 728 9.63 33.13 -12.95
C ASP A 728 9.00 32.52 -11.69
N PRO A 729 8.65 33.36 -10.68
CA PRO A 729 8.01 32.89 -9.45
C PRO A 729 6.70 32.12 -9.66
N SER A 730 5.99 32.37 -10.78
CA SER A 730 4.76 31.64 -11.10
C SER A 730 4.99 30.16 -11.38
N CYS A 731 6.24 29.76 -11.67
CA CYS A 731 6.63 28.35 -11.84
C CYS A 731 6.38 27.54 -10.56
N TRP A 732 6.63 28.13 -9.39
CA TRP A 732 6.41 27.47 -8.11
C TRP A 732 4.90 27.30 -7.86
N ASP A 733 4.13 28.36 -8.07
CA ASP A 733 2.68 28.37 -7.83
C ASP A 733 1.95 27.38 -8.75
N LYS A 734 2.35 27.26 -10.03
CA LYS A 734 1.79 26.25 -10.96
C LYS A 734 1.93 24.81 -10.46
N ILE A 735 3.10 24.44 -9.92
CA ILE A 735 3.33 23.10 -9.38
C ILE A 735 2.57 22.91 -8.06
N SER A 736 2.51 23.94 -7.21
CA SER A 736 1.68 23.93 -5.98
C SER A 736 0.20 23.69 -6.30
N ASP A 737 -0.35 24.43 -7.26
CA ASP A 737 -1.77 24.30 -7.65
C ASP A 737 -2.05 22.93 -8.28
N GLY A 738 -1.14 22.44 -9.14
CA GLY A 738 -1.21 21.09 -9.69
C GLY A 738 -1.17 20.01 -8.61
N ALA A 739 -0.35 20.19 -7.56
CA ALA A 739 -0.29 19.29 -6.42
C ALA A 739 -1.63 19.25 -5.65
N LEU A 740 -2.21 20.42 -5.36
CA LEU A 740 -3.50 20.52 -4.68
C LEU A 740 -4.63 19.88 -5.49
N GLN A 741 -4.72 20.18 -6.79
CA GLN A 741 -5.72 19.60 -7.66
C GLN A 741 -5.62 18.06 -7.69
N ARG A 742 -4.40 17.53 -7.81
CA ARG A 742 -4.16 16.07 -7.82
C ARG A 742 -4.66 15.39 -6.54
N ILE A 743 -4.47 16.01 -5.37
CA ILE A 743 -4.94 15.47 -4.09
C ILE A 743 -6.46 15.45 -4.02
N TYR A 744 -7.13 16.56 -4.38
CA TYR A 744 -8.59 16.63 -4.32
C TYR A 744 -9.28 15.62 -5.25
N GLU A 745 -8.68 15.31 -6.41
CA GLU A 745 -9.24 14.37 -7.38
C GLU A 745 -9.08 12.89 -6.98
N ARG A 746 -8.05 12.54 -6.18
CA ARG A 746 -7.61 11.14 -6.02
C ARG A 746 -7.36 10.66 -4.59
N PHE A 747 -6.98 11.54 -3.67
CA PHE A 747 -6.40 11.18 -2.37
C PHE A 747 -7.07 11.97 -1.22
N SER A 748 -8.40 11.90 -1.14
CA SER A 748 -9.18 12.51 -0.07
C SER A 748 -9.87 11.45 0.80
N ILE A 749 -9.93 11.72 2.10
CA ILE A 749 -10.76 10.97 3.05
C ILE A 749 -12.07 11.75 3.12
N ALA A 750 -13.16 11.16 2.63
CA ALA A 750 -14.49 11.78 2.63
C ALA A 750 -15.08 11.87 4.04
#